data_AF-A0A7W7FY28-F1
#
_entry.id   AF-A0A7W7FY28-F1
#
_cell.length_a   1.000
_cell.length_b   1.000
_cell.length_c   1.000
_cell.angle_alpha   90.00
_cell.angle_beta   90.00
_cell.angle_gamma   90.00
#
_symmetry.space_group_name_H-M   'P 1'
#
loop_
_entity.id
_entity.type
_entity.pdbx_description
1 polymer ?
#
loop_
_entity_poly.entity_id
_entity_poly.type
_entity_poly.pdbx_seq_one_letter_code
_entity_poly.pdbx_strand_id
1 'polypeptide(L)'
;MIGLFAASAAGRQAAAELAGRLGPAAVLADGPVRPALERLWPQLDAAVFLLATDSTIRLLAPLLRERHNDPAVVCVDEAERFAVALIDGPAGNARDLAEQVAEILGGTAVVTAAEHATGTTPLDELAELLDAAVDGDLTACGAAVLAGERVRLANPLGFPLPALPANVLLSDTPLGDESPQWTVLVDDRLPSPEPEGQVLRLVPRTLVVGIGAGSGVSTTAVTTAVAALTDEHRLDHRAVLAFATVDTKATEPGIAEAVEDHGFWTARTPRLLHYPATTLATIQVPNPSPQVNTTTGTPSVAEAAALHAAATLAQGAPTELAAEKTPRGNVTVAAARIRPRGRLAVIDLGPGHPDLRVPRAEAELRKAAVVVGTEQALSQVRTLVRPGTELWSSGNPQEAATQAVDLATAGRAVALLSPIAPTTGPEITVIAVPGLSPTAVAATALLSAPPLPGPQPTPAATAQSAATAQPTTAHQPPTAPLSPADSAAAVTRPAPARPANAAAPRPPAASADVTAPHAPAGPEDDAALHAPAAPHSSTGQHSPASPEGVAAPHATAEPEDIAAPHAPTSSADVAAPHPPIGPDSVAALHPPVGPDSVAALHPPVGPDIVAIPPAPAGPNNAAATRPSAEHEHATDRHPTTEPRTGETPNVAVPTPFPGAAPHRGTTAPGGHIELLLSAAQPWPEQEQRLRGLAASDLPLWLSPTTAWQTLATEVLTALLESRGPDTPAGVVRNPGRPDQAARWIPLAELDPAAFDASTAVVIGVAAIHRAPGH
;
A
#
# COMPACT_ATOMS: atom_id res chain seq x y z
N MET A 1 -4.12 -32.78 29.85
CA MET A 1 -4.76 -33.86 29.07
C MET A 1 -5.52 -33.25 27.90
N ILE A 2 -5.34 -33.81 26.70
CA ILE A 2 -6.09 -33.47 25.49
C ILE A 2 -7.04 -34.64 25.19
N GLY A 3 -8.35 -34.43 25.20
CA GLY A 3 -9.34 -35.48 24.90
C GLY A 3 -9.69 -35.52 23.41
N LEU A 4 -9.52 -36.65 22.74
CA LEU A 4 -9.82 -36.79 21.31
C LEU A 4 -11.13 -37.57 21.09
N PHE A 5 -12.13 -36.95 20.47
CA PHE A 5 -13.50 -37.46 20.37
C PHE A 5 -13.93 -37.65 18.91
N ALA A 6 -14.38 -38.86 18.54
CA ALA A 6 -14.82 -39.15 17.17
C ALA A 6 -15.97 -40.17 17.10
N ALA A 7 -17.00 -39.89 16.29
CA ALA A 7 -18.16 -40.78 16.12
C ALA A 7 -18.03 -41.72 14.91
N SER A 8 -17.45 -41.27 13.79
CA SER A 8 -17.27 -42.06 12.57
C SER A 8 -16.01 -42.93 12.60
N ALA A 9 -15.87 -43.82 11.61
CA ALA A 9 -14.68 -44.65 11.46
C ALA A 9 -13.46 -43.82 11.00
N ALA A 10 -13.66 -42.89 10.06
CA ALA A 10 -12.63 -41.96 9.59
C ALA A 10 -12.13 -41.07 10.74
N GLY A 11 -13.04 -40.42 11.46
CA GLY A 11 -12.66 -39.60 12.63
C GLY A 11 -11.90 -40.39 13.71
N ARG A 12 -12.18 -41.69 13.91
CA ARG A 12 -11.38 -42.52 14.83
C ARG A 12 -9.98 -42.86 14.32
N GLN A 13 -9.79 -42.93 13.00
CA GLN A 13 -8.46 -43.11 12.40
C GLN A 13 -7.62 -41.84 12.56
N ALA A 14 -8.14 -40.68 12.17
CA ALA A 14 -7.48 -39.39 12.34
C ALA A 14 -7.24 -39.05 13.83
N ALA A 15 -8.15 -39.44 14.73
CA ALA A 15 -7.92 -39.29 16.18
C ALA A 15 -6.81 -40.21 16.73
N ALA A 16 -6.60 -41.40 16.15
CA ALA A 16 -5.49 -42.27 16.51
C ALA A 16 -4.14 -41.73 15.98
N GLU A 17 -4.13 -41.11 14.79
CA GLU A 17 -2.97 -40.42 14.24
C GLU A 17 -2.59 -39.18 15.06
N LEU A 18 -3.59 -38.34 15.42
CA LEU A 18 -3.42 -37.24 16.37
C LEU A 18 -2.85 -37.72 17.71
N ALA A 19 -3.39 -38.80 18.31
CA ALA A 19 -2.84 -39.36 19.54
C ALA A 19 -1.36 -39.77 19.39
N GLY A 20 -1.00 -40.35 18.25
CA GLY A 20 0.38 -40.75 17.94
C GLY A 20 1.37 -39.58 17.81
N ARG A 21 0.93 -38.41 17.31
CA ARG A 21 1.79 -37.23 17.09
C ARG A 21 1.73 -36.18 18.21
N LEU A 22 0.60 -36.02 18.90
CA LEU A 22 0.45 -35.17 20.09
C LEU A 22 1.10 -35.78 21.36
N GLY A 23 1.41 -37.07 21.33
CA GLY A 23 2.13 -37.76 22.42
C GLY A 23 1.27 -38.08 23.64
N PRO A 24 1.89 -38.45 24.78
CA PRO A 24 1.20 -39.10 25.91
C PRO A 24 0.22 -38.21 26.68
N ALA A 25 0.13 -36.91 26.35
CA ALA A 25 -0.89 -36.01 26.89
C ALA A 25 -2.26 -36.17 26.19
N ALA A 26 -2.30 -36.75 24.98
CA ALA A 26 -3.50 -36.97 24.20
C ALA A 26 -4.13 -38.34 24.48
N VAL A 27 -5.44 -38.34 24.73
CA VAL A 27 -6.22 -39.51 25.14
C VAL A 27 -7.38 -39.70 24.17
N LEU A 28 -7.38 -40.81 23.44
CA LEU A 28 -8.50 -41.21 22.59
C LEU A 28 -9.70 -41.60 23.47
N ALA A 29 -10.87 -41.02 23.20
CA ALA A 29 -12.06 -41.23 24.01
C ALA A 29 -12.80 -42.52 23.62
N ASP A 30 -12.69 -43.55 24.47
CA ASP A 30 -13.40 -44.81 24.28
C ASP A 30 -14.93 -44.67 24.41
N GLY A 31 -15.64 -45.26 23.45
CA GLY A 31 -17.09 -45.44 23.46
C GLY A 31 -17.89 -44.29 22.81
N PRO A 32 -19.20 -44.18 23.10
CA PRO A 32 -20.03 -43.11 22.56
C PRO A 32 -19.59 -41.73 23.07
N VAL A 33 -19.45 -40.77 22.16
CA VAL A 33 -18.83 -39.45 22.44
C VAL A 33 -19.44 -38.74 23.65
N ARG A 34 -20.78 -38.69 23.78
CA ARG A 34 -21.44 -37.96 24.89
C ARG A 34 -21.08 -38.51 26.29
N PRO A 35 -21.31 -39.80 26.62
CA PRO A 35 -20.84 -40.38 27.89
C PRO A 35 -19.33 -40.31 28.12
N ALA A 36 -18.52 -40.38 27.06
CA ALA A 36 -17.07 -40.24 27.20
C ALA A 36 -16.68 -38.80 27.54
N LEU A 37 -17.31 -37.82 26.90
CA LEU A 37 -17.12 -36.39 27.15
C LEU A 37 -17.57 -36.01 28.56
N GLU A 38 -18.79 -36.37 28.96
CA GLU A 38 -19.36 -36.10 30.29
C GLU A 38 -18.49 -36.68 31.44
N ARG A 39 -17.75 -37.78 31.18
CA ARG A 39 -16.80 -38.41 32.10
C ARG A 39 -15.42 -37.73 32.14
N LEU A 40 -14.94 -37.24 30.99
CA LEU A 40 -13.58 -36.69 30.86
C LEU A 40 -13.51 -35.18 31.08
N TRP A 41 -14.58 -34.42 30.76
CA TRP A 41 -14.61 -32.95 30.76
C TRP A 41 -13.93 -32.28 31.98
N PRO A 42 -14.14 -32.71 33.24
CA PRO A 42 -13.52 -32.07 34.42
C PRO A 42 -12.01 -32.33 34.58
N GLN A 43 -11.38 -33.05 33.65
CA GLN A 43 -9.97 -33.47 33.68
C GLN A 43 -9.22 -33.07 32.40
N LEU A 44 -9.87 -32.37 31.47
CA LEU A 44 -9.27 -31.90 30.23
C LEU A 44 -8.68 -30.51 30.43
N ASP A 45 -7.52 -30.28 29.83
CA ASP A 45 -7.04 -28.92 29.54
C ASP A 45 -7.51 -28.51 28.13
N ALA A 46 -7.67 -29.49 27.24
CA ALA A 46 -8.20 -29.31 25.89
C ALA A 46 -8.99 -30.52 25.36
N ALA A 47 -9.80 -30.30 24.32
CA ALA A 47 -10.57 -31.31 23.61
C ALA A 47 -10.53 -31.09 22.09
N VAL A 48 -10.33 -32.16 21.32
CA VAL A 48 -10.42 -32.16 19.85
C VAL A 48 -11.57 -33.05 19.41
N PHE A 49 -12.52 -32.50 18.66
CA PHE A 49 -13.69 -33.21 18.15
C PHE A 49 -13.58 -33.42 16.64
N LEU A 50 -13.48 -34.66 16.18
CA LEU A 50 -13.47 -35.01 14.77
C LEU A 50 -14.91 -35.31 14.34
N LEU A 51 -15.66 -34.22 14.17
CA LEU A 51 -17.11 -34.12 14.03
C LEU A 51 -17.47 -32.79 13.33
N ALA A 52 -18.69 -32.68 12.81
CA ALA A 52 -19.22 -31.39 12.37
C ALA A 52 -19.38 -30.40 13.55
N THR A 53 -19.02 -29.13 13.32
CA THR A 53 -19.03 -28.05 14.32
C THR A 53 -20.37 -27.89 15.05
N ASP A 54 -21.50 -28.05 14.35
CA ASP A 54 -22.83 -27.94 14.95
C ASP A 54 -23.06 -29.05 16.01
N SER A 55 -22.57 -30.24 15.73
CA SER A 55 -22.70 -31.43 16.57
C SER A 55 -21.79 -31.32 17.80
N THR A 56 -20.58 -30.79 17.61
CA THR A 56 -19.67 -30.43 18.70
C THR A 56 -20.29 -29.37 19.62
N ILE A 57 -20.85 -28.28 19.08
CA ILE A 57 -21.55 -27.26 19.87
C ILE A 57 -22.74 -27.87 20.66
N ARG A 58 -23.53 -28.77 20.06
CA ARG A 58 -24.65 -29.48 20.73
C ARG A 58 -24.20 -30.49 21.80
N LEU A 59 -22.96 -30.97 21.75
CA LEU A 59 -22.37 -31.80 22.78
C LEU A 59 -21.85 -30.95 23.96
N LEU A 60 -21.25 -29.81 23.66
CA LEU A 60 -20.61 -28.90 24.61
C LEU A 60 -21.57 -28.00 25.38
N ALA A 61 -22.61 -27.46 24.73
CA ALA A 61 -23.52 -26.48 25.31
C ALA A 61 -24.06 -26.78 26.73
N PRO A 62 -24.38 -28.02 27.14
CA PRO A 62 -24.81 -28.31 28.53
C PRO A 62 -23.65 -28.49 29.55
N LEU A 63 -22.39 -28.44 29.10
CA LEU A 63 -21.19 -28.63 29.93
C LEU A 63 -20.43 -27.32 30.20
N LEU A 64 -20.52 -26.35 29.28
CA LEU A 64 -19.90 -25.02 29.41
C LEU A 64 -20.45 -24.26 30.62
N ARG A 65 -19.58 -23.47 31.25
CA ARG A 65 -19.89 -22.64 32.43
C ARG A 65 -19.27 -21.26 32.33
N GLU A 66 -17.94 -21.21 32.26
CA GLU A 66 -17.15 -19.99 32.38
C GLU A 66 -15.83 -20.13 31.59
N ARG A 67 -15.53 -19.13 30.75
CA ARG A 67 -14.35 -19.05 29.87
C ARG A 67 -13.03 -19.44 30.56
N HIS A 68 -12.87 -19.07 31.83
CA HIS A 68 -11.66 -19.27 32.62
C HIS A 68 -11.52 -20.68 33.26
N ASN A 69 -12.46 -21.59 33.02
CA ASN A 69 -12.41 -22.95 33.58
C ASN A 69 -12.92 -24.04 32.61
N ASP A 70 -13.55 -23.69 31.49
CA ASP A 70 -13.82 -24.64 30.41
C ASP A 70 -12.53 -24.92 29.60
N PRO A 71 -12.21 -26.17 29.24
CA PRO A 71 -11.02 -26.51 28.45
C PRO A 71 -11.04 -25.90 27.05
N ALA A 72 -9.85 -25.79 26.45
CA ALA A 72 -9.70 -25.39 25.05
C ALA A 72 -10.40 -26.39 24.11
N VAL A 73 -11.05 -25.92 23.05
CA VAL A 73 -11.80 -26.77 22.10
C VAL A 73 -11.40 -26.50 20.67
N VAL A 74 -11.04 -27.58 19.96
CA VAL A 74 -10.84 -27.61 18.51
C VAL A 74 -11.82 -28.61 17.88
N CYS A 75 -12.33 -28.28 16.69
CA CYS A 75 -13.25 -29.12 15.93
C CYS A 75 -12.72 -29.34 14.51
N VAL A 76 -12.61 -30.60 14.08
CA VAL A 76 -12.08 -30.99 12.76
C VAL A 76 -13.21 -31.58 11.91
N ASP A 77 -13.37 -31.10 10.68
CA ASP A 77 -14.38 -31.66 9.77
C ASP A 77 -13.99 -33.07 9.28
N GLU A 78 -14.97 -33.91 8.90
CA GLU A 78 -14.71 -35.32 8.54
C GLU A 78 -13.90 -35.53 7.25
N ALA A 79 -13.56 -34.46 6.54
CA ALA A 79 -12.63 -34.46 5.40
C ALA A 79 -11.25 -33.89 5.75
N GLU A 80 -10.98 -33.60 7.03
CA GLU A 80 -9.69 -33.20 7.59
C GLU A 80 -9.13 -31.87 7.02
N ARG A 81 -10.01 -31.03 6.44
CA ARG A 81 -9.65 -29.79 5.75
C ARG A 81 -9.50 -28.61 6.69
N PHE A 82 -10.28 -28.60 7.77
CA PHE A 82 -10.36 -27.46 8.70
C PHE A 82 -10.30 -27.90 10.16
N ALA A 83 -9.31 -27.40 10.90
CA ALA A 83 -9.24 -27.49 12.35
C ALA A 83 -9.68 -26.15 12.96
N VAL A 84 -10.92 -26.08 13.44
CA VAL A 84 -11.57 -24.85 13.90
C VAL A 84 -11.39 -24.69 15.41
N ALA A 85 -10.74 -23.62 15.86
CA ALA A 85 -10.72 -23.23 17.27
C ALA A 85 -12.10 -22.66 17.65
N LEU A 86 -12.71 -23.23 18.70
CA LEU A 86 -14.07 -22.87 19.16
C LEU A 86 -14.10 -22.20 20.53
N ILE A 87 -13.19 -22.57 21.43
CA ILE A 87 -13.11 -22.08 22.82
C ILE A 87 -11.64 -22.07 23.21
N ASP A 88 -11.09 -20.92 23.63
CA ASP A 88 -9.65 -20.80 23.94
C ASP A 88 -9.24 -21.36 25.32
N GLY A 89 -10.19 -21.47 26.25
CA GLY A 89 -9.99 -21.93 27.63
C GLY A 89 -9.08 -21.03 28.48
N PRO A 90 -8.76 -21.43 29.73
CA PRO A 90 -7.93 -20.63 30.64
C PRO A 90 -6.50 -20.38 30.16
N ALA A 91 -5.97 -21.19 29.24
CA ALA A 91 -4.60 -21.11 28.75
C ALA A 91 -4.45 -20.34 27.42
N GLY A 92 -5.55 -19.89 26.80
CA GLY A 92 -5.52 -19.14 25.52
C GLY A 92 -5.11 -19.97 24.30
N ASN A 93 -5.01 -21.30 24.41
CA ASN A 93 -4.18 -22.13 23.53
C ASN A 93 -4.95 -22.96 22.48
N ALA A 94 -6.24 -22.69 22.25
CA ALA A 94 -6.98 -23.37 21.19
C ALA A 94 -6.52 -22.97 19.77
N ARG A 95 -5.91 -21.77 19.62
CA ARG A 95 -5.16 -21.40 18.42
C ARG A 95 -4.02 -22.40 18.15
N ASP A 96 -3.09 -22.51 19.08
CA ASP A 96 -1.90 -23.37 18.96
C ASP A 96 -2.30 -24.84 18.71
N LEU A 97 -3.33 -25.31 19.42
CA LEU A 97 -3.88 -26.65 19.22
C LEU A 97 -4.54 -26.81 17.84
N ALA A 98 -5.24 -25.80 17.31
CA ALA A 98 -5.82 -25.85 15.97
C ALA A 98 -4.74 -25.84 14.88
N GLU A 99 -3.68 -25.04 15.04
CA GLU A 99 -2.51 -25.02 14.16
C GLU A 99 -1.78 -26.37 14.19
N GLN A 100 -1.53 -26.93 15.37
CA GLN A 100 -0.89 -28.25 15.53
C GLN A 100 -1.76 -29.40 14.98
N VAL A 101 -3.08 -29.38 15.19
CA VAL A 101 -4.01 -30.38 14.65
C VAL A 101 -4.08 -30.29 13.12
N ALA A 102 -4.10 -29.07 12.56
CA ALA A 102 -4.04 -28.84 11.12
C ALA A 102 -2.72 -29.33 10.51
N GLU A 103 -1.56 -29.02 11.11
CA GLU A 103 -0.25 -29.50 10.67
C GLU A 103 -0.14 -31.03 10.71
N ILE A 104 -0.77 -31.67 11.71
CA ILE A 104 -0.77 -33.13 11.81
C ILE A 104 -1.57 -33.79 10.69
N LEU A 105 -2.76 -33.28 10.37
CA LEU A 105 -3.69 -33.88 9.40
C LEU A 105 -3.55 -33.32 7.98
N GLY A 106 -2.71 -32.31 7.75
CA GLY A 106 -2.56 -31.64 6.45
C GLY A 106 -3.69 -30.66 6.10
N GLY A 107 -4.45 -30.22 7.11
CA GLY A 107 -5.57 -29.28 6.97
C GLY A 107 -5.18 -27.81 7.14
N THR A 108 -6.20 -26.95 7.23
CA THR A 108 -6.08 -25.51 7.52
C THR A 108 -6.59 -25.21 8.92
N ALA A 109 -5.82 -24.46 9.73
CA ALA A 109 -6.32 -23.96 11.01
C ALA A 109 -7.30 -22.78 10.80
N VAL A 110 -8.40 -22.76 11.54
CA VAL A 110 -9.44 -21.72 11.46
C VAL A 110 -9.64 -21.11 12.86
N VAL A 111 -8.97 -19.99 13.09
CA VAL A 111 -9.04 -19.23 14.35
C VAL A 111 -10.05 -18.09 14.19
N THR A 112 -10.99 -17.95 15.12
CA THR A 112 -12.11 -16.99 15.01
C THR A 112 -12.31 -16.08 16.21
N ALA A 113 -11.58 -16.28 17.31
CA ALA A 113 -11.65 -15.44 18.49
C ALA A 113 -11.12 -14.02 18.19
N ALA A 114 -11.90 -12.98 18.53
CA ALA A 114 -11.55 -11.58 18.23
C ALA A 114 -10.25 -11.11 18.90
N GLU A 115 -9.90 -11.74 20.02
CA GLU A 115 -8.67 -11.55 20.78
C GLU A 115 -7.43 -12.25 20.16
N HIS A 116 -7.61 -13.24 19.28
CA HIS A 116 -6.52 -14.07 18.73
C HIS A 116 -6.51 -14.22 17.19
N ALA A 117 -7.38 -13.51 16.46
CA ALA A 117 -7.54 -13.66 15.01
C ALA A 117 -6.25 -13.39 14.19
N THR A 118 -5.42 -12.45 14.63
CA THR A 118 -4.15 -12.07 13.99
C THR A 118 -2.93 -12.15 14.91
N GLY A 119 -3.12 -12.13 16.24
CA GLY A 119 -2.04 -11.90 17.20
C GLY A 119 -1.55 -10.45 17.26
N THR A 120 -2.19 -9.54 16.51
CA THR A 120 -1.91 -8.09 16.47
C THR A 120 -3.20 -7.32 16.68
N THR A 121 -3.24 -6.42 17.66
CA THR A 121 -4.35 -5.49 17.84
C THR A 121 -4.18 -4.29 16.88
N PRO A 122 -5.21 -3.44 16.70
CA PRO A 122 -5.08 -2.20 15.92
C PRO A 122 -4.01 -1.23 16.45
N LEU A 123 -3.53 -1.41 17.69
CA LEU A 123 -2.45 -0.63 18.29
C LEU A 123 -1.06 -1.22 18.01
N ASP A 124 -0.93 -2.54 17.91
CA ASP A 124 0.32 -3.19 17.48
C ASP A 124 0.63 -2.83 16.03
N GLU A 125 -0.37 -2.94 15.15
CA GLU A 125 -0.27 -2.51 13.74
C GLU A 125 0.03 -1.00 13.61
N LEU A 126 -0.33 -0.20 14.63
CA LEU A 126 -0.04 1.24 14.67
C LEU A 126 1.40 1.51 15.15
N ALA A 127 1.88 0.78 16.15
CA ALA A 127 3.26 0.87 16.64
C ALA A 127 4.27 0.46 15.55
N GLU A 128 3.99 -0.65 14.84
CA GLU A 128 4.80 -1.11 13.70
C GLU A 128 4.81 -0.08 12.56
N LEU A 129 3.64 0.44 12.16
CA LEU A 129 3.51 1.44 11.09
C LEU A 129 4.28 2.74 11.35
N LEU A 130 4.52 3.08 12.62
CA LEU A 130 5.20 4.30 13.06
C LEU A 130 6.70 4.10 13.38
N ASP A 131 7.23 2.87 13.33
CA ASP A 131 8.55 2.49 13.85
C ASP A 131 8.77 3.00 15.31
N ALA A 132 7.70 2.92 16.11
CA ALA A 132 7.60 3.58 17.41
C ALA A 132 8.07 2.67 18.54
N ALA A 133 8.80 3.24 19.50
CA ALA A 133 9.03 2.58 20.78
C ALA A 133 7.75 2.65 21.64
N VAL A 134 7.52 1.63 22.47
CA VAL A 134 6.31 1.49 23.28
C VAL A 134 6.60 1.83 24.74
N ASP A 135 5.65 2.50 25.41
CA ASP A 135 5.69 2.86 26.82
C ASP A 135 4.34 2.55 27.47
N GLY A 136 4.31 1.71 28.51
CA GLY A 136 3.07 1.21 29.11
C GLY A 136 2.57 -0.10 28.50
N ASP A 137 1.38 -0.54 28.91
CA ASP A 137 0.82 -1.85 28.56
C ASP A 137 0.01 -1.81 27.25
N LEU A 138 0.69 -2.14 26.15
CA LEU A 138 0.12 -2.25 24.81
C LEU A 138 -0.94 -3.36 24.72
N THR A 139 -0.74 -4.48 25.43
CA THR A 139 -1.64 -5.64 25.36
C THR A 139 -2.96 -5.34 26.05
N ALA A 140 -2.95 -4.77 27.25
CA ALA A 140 -4.17 -4.36 27.96
C ALA A 140 -4.90 -3.22 27.24
N CYS A 141 -4.17 -2.23 26.71
CA CYS A 141 -4.78 -1.15 25.93
C CYS A 141 -5.41 -1.66 24.61
N GLY A 142 -4.71 -2.55 23.90
CA GLY A 142 -5.21 -3.19 22.68
C GLY A 142 -6.43 -4.09 22.93
N ALA A 143 -6.44 -4.82 24.05
CA ALA A 143 -7.60 -5.59 24.49
C ALA A 143 -8.80 -4.69 24.82
N ALA A 144 -8.59 -3.54 25.49
CA ALA A 144 -9.65 -2.56 25.74
C ALA A 144 -10.22 -1.96 24.44
N VAL A 145 -9.37 -1.68 23.44
CA VAL A 145 -9.82 -1.27 22.10
C VAL A 145 -10.68 -2.35 21.44
N LEU A 146 -10.28 -3.62 21.50
CA LEU A 146 -11.03 -4.75 20.93
C LEU A 146 -12.33 -5.05 21.69
N ALA A 147 -12.38 -4.80 23.01
CA ALA A 147 -13.58 -4.91 23.84
C ALA A 147 -14.60 -3.77 23.58
N GLY A 148 -14.23 -2.74 22.81
CA GLY A 148 -15.09 -1.60 22.50
C GLY A 148 -15.06 -0.48 23.55
N GLU A 149 -14.12 -0.51 24.50
CA GLU A 149 -13.97 0.54 25.51
C GLU A 149 -13.54 1.88 24.88
N ARG A 150 -13.93 3.00 25.50
CA ARG A 150 -13.51 4.33 25.03
C ARG A 150 -12.05 4.57 25.36
N VAL A 151 -11.24 4.74 24.33
CA VAL A 151 -9.81 5.05 24.40
C VAL A 151 -9.57 6.40 23.75
N ARG A 152 -8.90 7.34 24.42
CA ARG A 152 -8.50 8.61 23.81
C ARG A 152 -7.22 8.41 22.97
N LEU A 153 -7.11 9.11 21.85
CA LEU A 153 -5.91 9.15 21.02
C LEU A 153 -5.42 10.59 20.81
N ALA A 154 -4.23 10.89 21.31
CA ALA A 154 -3.51 12.14 21.11
C ALA A 154 -2.42 11.96 20.04
N ASN A 155 -2.44 12.82 19.02
CA ASN A 155 -1.47 12.83 17.91
C ASN A 155 -0.93 14.26 17.66
N PRO A 156 -0.27 14.90 18.65
CA PRO A 156 0.21 16.29 18.55
C PRO A 156 1.27 16.51 17.46
N LEU A 157 1.87 15.44 16.96
CA LEU A 157 2.84 15.51 15.86
C LEU A 157 2.19 15.48 14.47
N GLY A 158 0.92 15.11 14.35
CA GLY A 158 0.17 15.12 13.09
C GLY A 158 0.49 13.96 12.16
N PHE A 159 0.79 12.77 12.69
CA PHE A 159 1.06 11.59 11.87
C PHE A 159 -0.17 11.18 11.04
N PRO A 160 0.01 10.75 9.78
CA PRO A 160 -1.07 10.21 8.94
C PRO A 160 -1.44 8.81 9.42
N LEU A 161 -2.30 8.75 10.45
CA LEU A 161 -2.78 7.49 11.02
C LEU A 161 -3.81 6.82 10.08
N PRO A 162 -3.88 5.48 10.06
CA PRO A 162 -4.93 4.74 9.36
C PRO A 162 -6.30 4.93 10.03
N ALA A 163 -7.36 4.37 9.43
CA ALA A 163 -8.62 4.20 10.16
C ALA A 163 -8.42 3.30 11.39
N LEU A 164 -9.11 3.68 12.48
CA LEU A 164 -9.10 3.03 13.77
C LEU A 164 -10.55 2.76 14.22
N PRO A 165 -10.78 1.81 15.16
CA PRO A 165 -12.12 1.50 15.67
C PRO A 165 -12.83 2.73 16.25
N ALA A 166 -14.16 2.79 16.11
CA ALA A 166 -14.96 3.98 16.44
C ALA A 166 -14.98 4.34 17.95
N ASN A 167 -14.49 3.46 18.81
CA ASN A 167 -14.26 3.69 20.25
C ASN A 167 -12.90 4.33 20.55
N VAL A 168 -12.01 4.47 19.57
CA VAL A 168 -10.75 5.23 19.66
C VAL A 168 -11.03 6.69 19.26
N LEU A 169 -11.16 7.56 20.26
CA LEU A 169 -11.60 8.94 20.11
C LEU A 169 -10.39 9.88 20.02
N LEU A 170 -10.24 10.60 18.91
CA LEU A 170 -9.23 11.65 18.77
C LEU A 170 -9.41 12.72 19.85
N SER A 171 -8.31 13.29 20.38
CA SER A 171 -8.34 14.20 21.54
C SER A 171 -9.35 15.35 21.45
N ASP A 172 -9.56 15.92 20.26
CA ASP A 172 -10.47 17.04 20.01
C ASP A 172 -11.96 16.64 20.05
N THR A 173 -12.26 15.33 20.11
CA THR A 173 -13.61 14.80 20.27
C THR A 173 -14.11 15.13 21.68
N PRO A 174 -15.31 15.74 21.84
CA PRO A 174 -15.90 15.95 23.14
C PRO A 174 -16.12 14.63 23.87
N LEU A 175 -15.52 14.51 25.06
CA LEU A 175 -15.93 13.50 26.03
C LEU A 175 -17.28 13.93 26.62
N GLY A 176 -18.15 12.96 26.88
CA GLY A 176 -19.29 13.17 27.78
C GLY A 176 -18.86 13.12 29.24
N ASP A 177 -19.79 12.86 30.15
CA ASP A 177 -19.53 12.80 31.60
C ASP A 177 -18.64 11.61 32.04
N GLU A 178 -18.20 10.75 31.11
CA GLU A 178 -17.36 9.58 31.36
C GLU A 178 -15.95 9.80 30.76
N SER A 179 -14.95 9.98 31.64
CA SER A 179 -13.53 9.97 31.25
C SER A 179 -13.12 8.60 30.69
N PRO A 180 -12.34 8.55 29.59
CA PRO A 180 -11.82 7.29 29.05
C PRO A 180 -10.78 6.71 30.01
N GLN A 181 -10.79 5.38 30.21
CA GLN A 181 -9.83 4.71 31.09
C GLN A 181 -8.40 4.72 30.52
N TRP A 182 -8.29 4.82 29.20
CA TRP A 182 -7.03 4.77 28.45
C TRP A 182 -6.81 6.02 27.60
N THR A 183 -5.56 6.51 27.59
CA THR A 183 -5.07 7.48 26.59
C THR A 183 -3.87 6.90 25.85
N VAL A 184 -3.97 6.79 24.53
CA VAL A 184 -2.85 6.53 23.61
C VAL A 184 -2.24 7.87 23.19
N LEU A 185 -0.94 8.03 23.35
CA LEU A 185 -0.19 9.25 23.01
C LEU A 185 0.87 8.95 21.94
N VAL A 186 0.73 9.53 20.76
CA VAL A 186 1.70 9.48 19.65
C VAL A 186 2.54 10.75 19.66
N ASP A 187 3.61 10.76 20.45
CA ASP A 187 4.47 11.94 20.65
C ASP A 187 5.93 11.54 20.93
N ASP A 188 6.87 12.40 20.50
CA ASP A 188 8.29 12.31 20.79
C ASP A 188 8.69 13.06 22.08
N ARG A 189 7.73 13.68 22.76
CA ARG A 189 7.88 14.28 24.09
C ARG A 189 7.35 13.39 25.21
N LEU A 190 7.97 13.54 26.38
CA LEU A 190 7.38 13.17 27.66
C LEU A 190 6.18 14.10 27.93
N PRO A 191 5.03 13.58 28.39
CA PRO A 191 3.83 14.38 28.64
C PRO A 191 4.07 15.45 29.71
N SER A 192 3.27 16.52 29.70
CA SER A 192 3.29 17.56 30.73
C SER A 192 1.95 18.33 30.73
N PRO A 193 1.11 18.21 31.78
CA PRO A 193 1.24 17.29 32.92
C PRO A 193 1.22 15.82 32.51
N GLU A 194 1.57 14.92 33.44
CA GLU A 194 1.31 13.49 33.28
C GLU A 194 -0.22 13.26 33.08
N PRO A 195 -0.68 12.40 32.15
CA PRO A 195 -2.10 12.24 31.88
C PRO A 195 -2.82 11.47 32.99
N GLU A 196 -4.09 11.78 33.23
CA GLU A 196 -4.94 11.01 34.13
C GLU A 196 -5.39 9.69 33.49
N GLY A 197 -5.46 8.62 34.29
CA GLY A 197 -5.87 7.28 33.83
C GLY A 197 -4.69 6.38 33.42
N GLN A 198 -4.97 5.37 32.60
CA GLN A 198 -3.95 4.48 32.05
C GLN A 198 -3.41 5.07 30.74
N VAL A 199 -2.09 5.02 30.54
CA VAL A 199 -1.43 5.68 29.41
C VAL A 199 -0.59 4.66 28.65
N LEU A 200 -0.79 4.62 27.32
CA LEU A 200 0.08 3.96 26.37
C LEU A 200 0.75 5.05 25.53
N ARG A 201 2.08 5.12 25.50
CA ARG A 201 2.80 6.03 24.60
C ARG A 201 3.41 5.25 23.45
N LEU A 202 3.18 5.72 22.24
CA LEU A 202 3.88 5.30 21.03
C LEU A 202 4.84 6.45 20.70
N VAL A 203 6.14 6.17 20.82
CA VAL A 203 7.22 7.16 20.69
C VAL A 203 7.91 6.98 19.33
N PRO A 204 7.47 7.70 18.27
CA PRO A 204 8.04 7.59 16.93
C PRO A 204 9.43 8.21 16.85
N ARG A 205 10.28 7.68 15.96
CA ARG A 205 11.67 8.12 15.77
C ARG A 205 11.76 9.38 14.89
N THR A 206 11.51 10.55 15.48
CA THR A 206 11.48 11.85 14.78
C THR A 206 12.74 12.70 14.98
N LEU A 207 13.53 12.44 16.03
CA LEU A 207 14.56 13.36 16.51
C LEU A 207 15.95 13.03 15.95
N VAL A 208 16.68 14.08 15.56
CA VAL A 208 18.08 13.99 15.15
C VAL A 208 18.92 14.88 16.09
N VAL A 209 19.82 14.25 16.85
CA VAL A 209 20.58 14.91 17.92
C VAL A 209 21.98 15.25 17.44
N GLY A 210 22.26 16.53 17.26
CA GLY A 210 23.57 17.05 16.91
C GLY A 210 24.46 17.19 18.13
N ILE A 211 25.70 16.68 18.06
CA ILE A 211 26.69 16.67 19.14
C ILE A 211 27.92 17.48 18.70
N GLY A 212 28.24 18.55 19.43
CA GLY A 212 29.53 19.23 19.38
C GLY A 212 30.32 18.98 20.67
N ALA A 213 31.56 18.52 20.58
CA ALA A 213 32.39 18.22 21.75
C ALA A 213 33.86 18.61 21.58
N GLY A 214 34.55 18.84 22.70
CA GLY A 214 36.00 18.90 22.77
C GLY A 214 36.69 17.58 22.40
N SER A 215 38.02 17.54 22.37
CA SER A 215 38.80 16.32 22.13
C SER A 215 39.18 15.64 23.44
N GLY A 216 39.14 14.32 23.47
CA GLY A 216 39.23 13.54 24.72
C GLY A 216 37.96 13.67 25.55
N VAL A 217 36.80 13.77 24.90
CA VAL A 217 35.50 13.75 25.61
C VAL A 217 35.23 12.35 26.15
N SER A 218 34.71 12.25 27.37
CA SER A 218 34.28 10.97 27.94
C SER A 218 32.85 10.63 27.57
N THR A 219 32.59 9.34 27.41
CA THR A 219 31.30 8.71 27.16
C THR A 219 30.22 9.23 28.13
N THR A 220 30.53 9.26 29.43
CA THR A 220 29.65 9.82 30.46
C THR A 220 29.30 11.30 30.23
N ALA A 221 30.24 12.13 29.75
CA ALA A 221 29.97 13.54 29.49
C ALA A 221 29.04 13.74 28.28
N VAL A 222 29.16 12.90 27.25
CA VAL A 222 28.23 12.91 26.10
C VAL A 222 26.86 12.40 26.53
N THR A 223 26.78 11.29 27.25
CA THR A 223 25.50 10.74 27.77
C THR A 223 24.79 11.73 28.70
N THR A 224 25.52 12.41 29.59
CA THR A 224 24.96 13.48 30.44
C THR A 224 24.46 14.68 29.62
N ALA A 225 25.15 15.03 28.53
CA ALA A 225 24.70 16.08 27.64
C ALA A 225 23.44 15.69 26.87
N VAL A 226 23.32 14.44 26.39
CA VAL A 226 22.12 13.94 25.71
C VAL A 226 20.93 13.85 26.68
N ALA A 227 21.13 13.40 27.92
CA ALA A 227 20.08 13.33 28.94
C ALA A 227 19.41 14.70 29.23
N ALA A 228 20.18 15.80 29.16
CA ALA A 228 19.66 17.16 29.31
C ALA A 228 18.53 17.51 28.30
N LEU A 229 18.46 16.84 27.14
CA LEU A 229 17.35 17.00 26.18
C LEU A 229 16.03 16.45 26.73
N THR A 230 16.09 15.39 27.54
CA THR A 230 14.94 14.81 28.23
C THR A 230 14.58 15.63 29.47
N ASP A 231 15.57 16.05 30.25
CA ASP A 231 15.35 16.79 31.51
C ASP A 231 14.82 18.22 31.28
N GLU A 232 15.40 18.98 30.36
CA GLU A 232 15.06 20.39 30.14
C GLU A 232 14.04 20.63 29.01
N HIS A 233 14.08 19.83 27.94
CA HIS A 233 13.23 20.00 26.76
C HIS A 233 12.13 18.95 26.63
N ARG A 234 12.00 18.05 27.61
CA ARG A 234 11.04 16.93 27.67
C ARG A 234 11.08 16.02 26.44
N LEU A 235 12.20 15.94 25.70
CA LEU A 235 12.33 15.07 24.53
C LEU A 235 12.58 13.61 24.99
N ASP A 236 11.76 12.68 24.53
CA ASP A 236 11.94 11.26 24.87
C ASP A 236 13.15 10.69 24.14
N HIS A 237 14.11 10.14 24.88
CA HIS A 237 15.34 9.61 24.32
C HIS A 237 15.11 8.46 23.32
N ARG A 238 13.97 7.75 23.39
CA ARG A 238 13.62 6.69 22.42
C ARG A 238 13.22 7.23 21.04
N ALA A 239 12.88 8.51 20.94
CA ALA A 239 12.53 9.17 19.67
C ALA A 239 13.76 9.51 18.81
N VAL A 240 14.99 9.22 19.26
CA VAL A 240 16.20 9.47 18.48
C VAL A 240 16.31 8.52 17.29
N LEU A 241 16.20 9.10 16.10
CA LEU A 241 16.40 8.46 14.80
C LEU A 241 17.89 8.36 14.44
N ALA A 242 18.66 9.41 14.74
CA ALA A 242 20.08 9.51 14.44
C ALA A 242 20.79 10.53 15.35
N PHE A 243 22.11 10.37 15.47
CA PHE A 243 23.01 11.40 15.99
C PHE A 243 23.77 12.05 14.82
N ALA A 244 24.27 13.28 15.00
CA ALA A 244 25.01 14.01 13.97
C ALA A 244 26.19 14.79 14.56
N THR A 245 27.32 14.87 13.87
CA THR A 245 28.48 15.69 14.28
C THR A 245 29.29 16.22 13.07
N VAL A 246 30.44 16.84 13.34
CA VAL A 246 31.40 17.29 12.31
C VAL A 246 32.41 16.18 11.99
N ASP A 247 32.91 16.08 10.75
CA ASP A 247 33.84 15.03 10.30
C ASP A 247 35.04 14.82 11.24
N THR A 248 35.60 15.88 11.82
CA THR A 248 36.72 15.83 12.77
C THR A 248 36.38 15.18 14.12
N LYS A 249 35.12 14.76 14.30
CA LYS A 249 34.57 14.07 15.47
C LYS A 249 33.89 12.74 15.13
N ALA A 250 33.90 12.33 13.86
CA ALA A 250 33.26 11.09 13.40
C ALA A 250 33.78 9.82 14.10
N THR A 251 35.03 9.85 14.58
CA THR A 251 35.69 8.75 15.31
C THR A 251 36.17 9.18 16.70
N GLU A 252 35.51 10.15 17.35
CA GLU A 252 35.80 10.54 18.74
C GLU A 252 35.25 9.46 19.68
N PRO A 253 36.07 8.72 20.47
CA PRO A 253 35.62 7.52 21.17
C PRO A 253 34.43 7.76 22.10
N GLY A 254 34.48 8.81 22.93
CA GLY A 254 33.39 9.14 23.84
C GLY A 254 32.10 9.63 23.17
N ILE A 255 32.09 9.89 21.86
CA ILE A 255 30.84 10.06 21.09
C ILE A 255 30.36 8.70 20.57
N ALA A 256 31.25 7.91 19.96
CA ALA A 256 30.89 6.59 19.43
C ALA A 256 30.34 5.66 20.51
N GLU A 257 31.07 5.51 21.62
CA GLU A 257 30.66 4.71 22.79
C GLU A 257 29.31 5.20 23.36
N ALA A 258 29.05 6.51 23.39
CA ALA A 258 27.81 7.05 23.95
C ALA A 258 26.60 6.80 23.03
N VAL A 259 26.81 6.70 21.71
CA VAL A 259 25.79 6.28 20.74
C VAL A 259 25.53 4.77 20.86
N GLU A 260 26.56 3.96 21.10
CA GLU A 260 26.43 2.52 21.36
C GLU A 260 25.71 2.23 22.69
N ASP A 261 26.08 2.89 23.79
CA ASP A 261 25.39 2.86 25.09
C ASP A 261 23.91 3.23 24.93
N HIS A 262 23.61 4.34 24.25
CA HIS A 262 22.24 4.75 23.97
C HIS A 262 21.48 3.70 23.14
N GLY A 263 22.17 3.04 22.20
CA GLY A 263 21.62 1.93 21.42
C GLY A 263 21.26 0.70 22.26
N PHE A 264 22.09 0.38 23.26
CA PHE A 264 21.82 -0.71 24.22
C PHE A 264 20.55 -0.43 25.03
N TRP A 265 20.41 0.78 25.61
CA TRP A 265 19.23 1.14 26.41
C TRP A 265 17.93 1.31 25.59
N THR A 266 18.04 1.65 24.29
CA THR A 266 16.88 1.81 23.38
C THR A 266 16.63 0.61 22.46
N ALA A 267 17.31 -0.51 22.72
CA ALA A 267 17.30 -1.75 21.93
C ALA A 267 17.66 -1.62 20.42
N ARG A 268 18.11 -0.45 19.96
CA ARG A 268 18.50 -0.18 18.57
C ARG A 268 19.38 1.06 18.45
N THR A 269 20.68 0.85 18.23
CA THR A 269 21.69 1.88 18.00
C THR A 269 21.32 2.83 16.85
N PRO A 270 21.10 4.13 17.11
CA PRO A 270 20.92 5.13 16.06
C PRO A 270 22.21 5.33 15.27
N ARG A 271 22.13 5.79 14.02
CA ARG A 271 23.33 6.08 13.21
C ARG A 271 24.00 7.35 13.71
N LEU A 272 25.31 7.33 13.89
CA LEU A 272 26.14 8.54 14.00
C LEU A 272 26.47 9.03 12.59
N LEU A 273 25.89 10.15 12.19
CA LEU A 273 26.17 10.86 10.95
C LEU A 273 27.25 11.91 11.19
N HIS A 274 28.04 12.22 10.17
CA HIS A 274 29.08 13.24 10.24
C HIS A 274 29.15 14.03 8.93
N TYR A 275 29.55 15.31 9.03
CA TYR A 275 29.53 16.23 7.89
C TYR A 275 30.74 17.17 7.87
N PRO A 276 31.18 17.61 6.68
CA PRO A 276 32.22 18.61 6.55
C PRO A 276 31.84 19.92 7.24
N ALA A 277 32.79 20.53 7.93
CA ALA A 277 32.60 21.83 8.57
C ALA A 277 32.12 22.91 7.57
N THR A 278 32.59 22.85 6.32
CA THR A 278 32.16 23.74 5.22
C THR A 278 30.67 23.58 4.89
N THR A 279 30.13 22.36 4.94
CA THR A 279 28.69 22.10 4.81
C THR A 279 27.94 22.67 6.00
N LEU A 280 28.40 22.38 7.22
CA LEU A 280 27.83 22.88 8.47
C LEU A 280 27.96 24.41 8.64
N ALA A 281 28.83 25.08 7.87
CA ALA A 281 28.97 26.54 7.84
C ALA A 281 27.84 27.23 7.06
N THR A 282 27.19 26.53 6.13
CA THR A 282 26.07 27.08 5.33
C THR A 282 24.75 27.13 6.10
N ILE A 283 24.61 26.31 7.14
CA ILE A 283 23.37 26.13 7.89
C ILE A 283 23.11 27.34 8.77
N GLN A 284 21.93 27.93 8.63
CA GLN A 284 21.48 28.98 9.54
C GLN A 284 21.14 28.35 10.90
N VAL A 285 21.74 28.88 11.96
CA VAL A 285 21.60 28.39 13.35
C VAL A 285 21.21 29.55 14.26
N PRO A 286 20.34 29.34 15.27
CA PRO A 286 19.88 30.45 16.12
C PRO A 286 20.98 30.98 17.04
N ASN A 287 21.91 30.12 17.49
CA ASN A 287 22.91 30.49 18.50
C ASN A 287 24.36 30.35 18.01
N PRO A 288 24.82 31.13 17.01
CA PRO A 288 26.20 31.06 16.51
C PRO A 288 27.23 31.37 17.62
N SER A 289 28.38 30.70 17.56
CA SER A 289 29.51 30.87 18.48
C SER A 289 30.77 31.29 17.71
N PRO A 290 31.29 32.52 17.91
CA PRO A 290 32.49 32.98 17.24
C PRO A 290 33.71 32.08 17.49
N GLN A 291 33.85 31.56 18.72
CA GLN A 291 34.96 30.67 19.08
C GLN A 291 34.88 29.33 18.33
N VAL A 292 33.69 28.71 18.25
CA VAL A 292 33.49 27.46 17.50
C VAL A 292 33.74 27.70 16.00
N ASN A 293 33.31 28.84 15.47
CA ASN A 293 33.56 29.21 14.08
C ASN A 293 35.07 29.36 13.78
N THR A 294 35.84 29.99 14.67
CA THR A 294 37.31 30.10 14.52
C THR A 294 38.02 28.76 14.67
N THR A 295 37.58 27.86 15.56
CA THR A 295 38.25 26.57 15.81
C THR A 295 37.84 25.46 14.84
N THR A 296 36.59 25.43 14.40
CA THR A 296 36.03 24.31 13.62
C THR A 296 35.55 24.71 12.22
N GLY A 297 35.38 26.00 11.92
CA GLY A 297 34.90 26.48 10.62
C GLY A 297 33.38 26.48 10.45
N THR A 298 32.58 26.21 11.49
CA THR A 298 31.11 26.30 11.49
C THR A 298 30.61 27.11 12.71
N PRO A 299 29.53 27.90 12.60
CA PRO A 299 29.02 28.70 13.71
C PRO A 299 28.51 27.89 14.90
N SER A 300 27.98 26.68 14.70
CA SER A 300 27.46 25.84 15.80
C SER A 300 27.39 24.38 15.35
N VAL A 301 28.36 23.56 15.78
CA VAL A 301 28.44 22.13 15.38
C VAL A 301 27.15 21.38 15.72
N ALA A 302 26.62 21.55 16.94
CA ALA A 302 25.44 20.83 17.40
C ALA A 302 24.18 21.21 16.59
N GLU A 303 23.85 22.50 16.49
CA GLU A 303 22.63 22.95 15.80
C GLU A 303 22.74 22.72 14.28
N ALA A 304 23.89 23.00 13.67
CA ALA A 304 24.08 22.80 12.24
C ALA A 304 24.03 21.31 11.85
N ALA A 305 24.67 20.44 12.63
CA ALA A 305 24.65 19.00 12.36
C ALA A 305 23.25 18.41 12.56
N ALA A 306 22.53 18.79 13.63
CA ALA A 306 21.15 18.38 13.87
C ALA A 306 20.23 18.78 12.70
N LEU A 307 20.22 20.05 12.32
CA LEU A 307 19.36 20.59 11.26
C LEU A 307 19.70 20.03 9.88
N HIS A 308 20.99 19.92 9.53
CA HIS A 308 21.41 19.39 8.24
C HIS A 308 21.12 17.87 8.11
N ALA A 309 21.35 17.11 9.18
CA ALA A 309 21.04 15.69 9.20
C ALA A 309 19.52 15.44 9.16
N ALA A 310 18.72 16.20 9.92
CA ALA A 310 17.27 16.14 9.84
C ALA A 310 16.76 16.46 8.43
N ALA A 311 17.21 17.55 7.80
CA ALA A 311 16.80 17.91 6.44
C ALA A 311 17.20 16.85 5.40
N THR A 312 18.36 16.20 5.58
CA THR A 312 18.83 15.10 4.72
C THR A 312 17.97 13.84 4.87
N LEU A 313 17.67 13.45 6.11
CA LEU A 313 16.85 12.27 6.42
C LEU A 313 15.36 12.47 6.10
N ALA A 314 14.86 13.71 6.18
CA ALA A 314 13.49 14.10 5.91
C ALA A 314 13.03 13.90 4.45
N GLN A 315 13.96 13.91 3.49
CA GLN A 315 13.68 13.76 2.05
C GLN A 315 12.58 14.71 1.52
N GLY A 316 12.49 15.91 2.08
CA GLY A 316 11.45 16.92 1.80
C GLY A 316 10.37 17.09 2.87
N ALA A 317 10.34 16.25 3.92
CA ALA A 317 9.48 16.48 5.08
C ALA A 317 9.85 17.78 5.82
N PRO A 318 8.90 18.46 6.49
CA PRO A 318 9.21 19.64 7.28
C PRO A 318 10.14 19.30 8.46
N THR A 319 11.10 20.18 8.74
CA THR A 319 12.03 20.02 9.87
C THR A 319 12.05 21.28 10.74
N GLU A 320 11.98 21.09 12.05
CA GLU A 320 12.05 22.17 13.06
C GLU A 320 13.19 21.91 14.06
N LEU A 321 13.63 22.95 14.77
CA LEU A 321 14.51 22.76 15.91
C LEU A 321 13.66 22.39 17.14
N ALA A 322 13.90 21.20 17.69
CA ALA A 322 13.16 20.64 18.82
C ALA A 322 13.74 21.08 20.18
N ALA A 323 15.05 21.30 20.23
CA ALA A 323 15.79 21.89 21.33
C ALA A 323 16.99 22.68 20.78
N GLU A 324 17.15 23.92 21.25
CA GLU A 324 18.33 24.75 20.99
C GLU A 324 19.59 24.21 21.68
N LYS A 325 20.76 24.77 21.35
CA LYS A 325 22.03 24.27 21.92
C LYS A 325 22.01 24.25 23.46
N THR A 326 22.23 23.07 24.00
CA THR A 326 22.22 22.77 25.44
C THR A 326 23.65 22.37 25.84
N PRO A 327 24.44 23.30 26.42
CA PRO A 327 25.84 23.05 26.76
C PRO A 327 25.98 22.33 28.11
N ARG A 328 26.81 21.28 28.17
CA ARG A 328 27.15 20.53 29.39
C ARG A 328 28.64 20.21 29.40
N GLY A 329 29.39 20.91 30.23
CA GLY A 329 30.86 20.77 30.31
C GLY A 329 31.54 21.17 29.00
N ASN A 330 32.33 20.25 28.43
CA ASN A 330 32.98 20.39 27.12
C ASN A 330 32.14 19.80 25.96
N VAL A 331 30.86 19.49 26.20
CA VAL A 331 29.89 18.98 25.23
C VAL A 331 28.77 20.00 25.04
N THR A 332 28.15 20.00 23.87
CA THR A 332 26.92 20.73 23.58
C THR A 332 26.09 19.89 22.63
N VAL A 333 24.81 19.71 22.96
CA VAL A 333 23.85 19.00 22.11
C VAL A 333 22.76 19.93 21.62
N ALA A 334 22.13 19.60 20.51
CA ALA A 334 20.89 20.22 20.03
C ALA A 334 20.04 19.14 19.35
N ALA A 335 18.72 19.32 19.29
CA ALA A 335 17.83 18.35 18.65
C ALA A 335 17.01 19.03 17.55
N ALA A 336 16.97 18.43 16.37
CA ALA A 336 16.04 18.78 15.30
C ALA A 336 14.97 17.68 15.17
N ARG A 337 13.72 18.05 14.91
CA ARG A 337 12.60 17.13 14.70
C ARG A 337 12.23 17.11 13.22
N ILE A 338 12.13 15.91 12.66
CA ILE A 338 11.48 15.65 11.37
C ILE A 338 9.98 15.50 11.65
N ARG A 339 9.14 16.34 11.04
CA ARG A 339 7.68 16.20 11.11
C ARG A 339 7.21 15.11 10.13
N PRO A 340 6.10 14.41 10.43
CA PRO A 340 5.47 13.54 9.44
C PRO A 340 5.01 14.34 8.22
N ARG A 341 5.02 13.66 7.07
CA ARG A 341 4.39 14.12 5.82
C ARG A 341 2.95 13.63 5.74
N GLY A 342 2.15 14.27 4.90
CA GLY A 342 0.93 13.67 4.38
C GLY A 342 1.20 12.33 3.69
N ARG A 343 0.21 11.45 3.57
CA ARG A 343 0.41 10.12 2.97
C ARG A 343 -0.61 9.85 1.89
N LEU A 344 -0.15 9.62 0.67
CA LEU A 344 -0.99 9.30 -0.49
C LEU A 344 -0.54 7.99 -1.16
N ALA A 345 -1.29 6.92 -0.96
CA ALA A 345 -1.13 5.70 -1.75
C ALA A 345 -1.93 5.82 -3.06
N VAL A 346 -1.26 5.85 -4.21
CA VAL A 346 -1.90 5.77 -5.53
C VAL A 346 -2.01 4.30 -5.88
N ILE A 347 -3.23 3.78 -5.95
CA ILE A 347 -3.52 2.36 -6.08
C ILE A 347 -4.28 2.10 -7.38
N ASP A 348 -3.62 1.38 -8.29
CA ASP A 348 -4.27 0.72 -9.40
C ASP A 348 -4.78 -0.65 -8.95
N LEU A 349 -6.07 -0.93 -9.20
CA LEU A 349 -6.71 -2.20 -8.89
C LEU A 349 -6.60 -3.23 -10.03
N GLY A 350 -6.05 -2.84 -11.19
CA GLY A 350 -5.97 -3.67 -12.38
C GLY A 350 -7.37 -3.93 -12.99
N PRO A 351 -7.65 -5.14 -13.52
CA PRO A 351 -8.90 -5.42 -14.23
C PRO A 351 -10.17 -5.42 -13.36
N GLY A 352 -10.01 -5.50 -12.04
CA GLY A 352 -11.10 -5.45 -11.06
C GLY A 352 -11.61 -6.79 -10.52
N HIS A 353 -11.00 -7.92 -10.89
CA HIS A 353 -11.26 -9.21 -10.24
C HIS A 353 -10.38 -9.34 -8.97
N PRO A 354 -10.91 -9.81 -7.82
CA PRO A 354 -10.15 -9.90 -6.57
C PRO A 354 -8.83 -10.67 -6.72
N ASP A 355 -8.86 -11.85 -7.35
CA ASP A 355 -7.70 -12.75 -7.54
C ASP A 355 -6.57 -12.15 -8.40
N LEU A 356 -6.84 -11.03 -9.09
CA LEU A 356 -5.89 -10.30 -9.93
C LEU A 356 -5.44 -8.97 -9.30
N ARG A 357 -5.86 -8.70 -8.06
CA ARG A 357 -5.39 -7.57 -7.26
C ARG A 357 -4.05 -7.92 -6.61
N VAL A 358 -3.06 -7.03 -6.72
CA VAL A 358 -1.76 -7.24 -6.07
C VAL A 358 -1.91 -7.13 -4.53
N PRO A 359 -1.30 -8.01 -3.70
CA PRO A 359 -1.45 -7.96 -2.25
C PRO A 359 -1.06 -6.61 -1.61
N ARG A 360 -0.13 -5.90 -2.24
CA ARG A 360 0.28 -4.55 -1.82
C ARG A 360 -0.86 -3.52 -1.86
N ALA A 361 -1.83 -3.67 -2.78
CA ALA A 361 -2.97 -2.77 -2.86
C ALA A 361 -3.83 -2.89 -1.59
N GLU A 362 -4.07 -4.10 -1.10
CA GLU A 362 -4.84 -4.31 0.13
C GLU A 362 -4.06 -3.86 1.38
N ALA A 363 -2.75 -4.12 1.42
CA ALA A 363 -1.89 -3.66 2.49
C ALA A 363 -1.85 -2.12 2.60
N GLU A 364 -1.96 -1.40 1.47
CA GLU A 364 -2.02 0.06 1.46
C GLU A 364 -3.44 0.61 1.70
N LEU A 365 -4.50 -0.09 1.28
CA LEU A 365 -5.88 0.23 1.64
C LEU A 365 -6.13 0.13 3.16
N ARG A 366 -5.57 -0.91 3.82
CA ARG A 366 -5.67 -1.07 5.29
C ARG A 366 -4.94 0.04 6.06
N LYS A 367 -3.96 0.71 5.45
CA LYS A 367 -3.23 1.85 6.02
C LYS A 367 -3.92 3.21 5.80
N ALA A 368 -5.07 3.25 5.13
CA ALA A 368 -5.77 4.49 4.83
C ALA A 368 -6.86 4.83 5.87
N ALA A 369 -6.94 6.12 6.23
CA ALA A 369 -8.11 6.70 6.88
C ALA A 369 -9.18 7.11 5.86
N VAL A 370 -8.77 7.46 4.64
CA VAL A 370 -9.68 7.82 3.52
C VAL A 370 -9.31 7.06 2.25
N VAL A 371 -10.29 6.52 1.54
CA VAL A 371 -10.14 6.09 0.14
C VAL A 371 -10.96 7.00 -0.77
N VAL A 372 -10.30 7.58 -1.77
CA VAL A 372 -10.89 8.48 -2.77
C VAL A 372 -10.92 7.78 -4.12
N GLY A 373 -11.99 7.91 -4.88
CA GLY A 373 -12.09 7.31 -6.22
C GLY A 373 -13.48 7.48 -6.86
N THR A 374 -13.69 6.83 -8.00
CA THR A 374 -15.02 6.73 -8.59
C THR A 374 -15.84 5.66 -7.87
N GLU A 375 -17.18 5.77 -7.91
CA GLU A 375 -18.07 4.79 -7.25
C GLU A 375 -17.82 3.34 -7.70
N GLN A 376 -17.49 3.14 -8.99
CA GLN A 376 -17.11 1.84 -9.53
C GLN A 376 -15.81 1.32 -8.90
N ALA A 377 -14.80 2.16 -8.66
CA ALA A 377 -13.56 1.74 -8.01
C ALA A 377 -13.78 1.47 -6.51
N LEU A 378 -14.50 2.36 -5.82
CA LEU A 378 -14.81 2.21 -4.40
C LEU A 378 -15.60 0.94 -4.11
N SER A 379 -16.60 0.60 -4.93
CA SER A 379 -17.40 -0.62 -4.76
C SER A 379 -16.57 -1.91 -4.75
N GLN A 380 -15.43 -1.95 -5.45
CA GLN A 380 -14.52 -3.11 -5.48
C GLN A 380 -13.65 -3.28 -4.23
N VAL A 381 -13.59 -2.26 -3.35
CA VAL A 381 -12.74 -2.25 -2.14
C VAL A 381 -13.53 -2.08 -0.83
N ARG A 382 -14.87 -1.90 -0.90
CA ARG A 382 -15.76 -1.74 0.28
C ARG A 382 -15.62 -2.84 1.34
N THR A 383 -15.16 -4.03 0.98
CA THR A 383 -14.94 -5.19 1.87
C THR A 383 -13.48 -5.37 2.33
N LEU A 384 -12.56 -4.52 1.88
CA LEU A 384 -11.11 -4.65 2.12
C LEU A 384 -10.56 -3.56 3.07
N VAL A 385 -11.23 -2.41 3.08
CA VAL A 385 -10.92 -1.28 3.96
C VAL A 385 -11.26 -1.60 5.42
N ARG A 386 -10.61 -0.92 6.37
CA ARG A 386 -10.92 -1.10 7.79
C ARG A 386 -12.30 -0.49 8.12
N PRO A 387 -13.01 -1.02 9.13
CA PRO A 387 -14.10 -0.27 9.76
C PRO A 387 -13.61 1.11 10.20
N GLY A 388 -14.39 2.15 9.88
CA GLY A 388 -14.00 3.55 10.11
C GLY A 388 -13.24 4.24 8.97
N THR A 389 -12.81 3.51 7.92
CA THR A 389 -12.25 4.15 6.72
C THR A 389 -13.35 4.92 5.96
N GLU A 390 -13.12 6.21 5.72
CA GLU A 390 -14.02 7.05 4.92
C GLU A 390 -13.89 6.72 3.41
N LEU A 391 -15.01 6.71 2.69
CA LEU A 391 -15.04 6.46 1.24
C LEU A 391 -15.59 7.70 0.52
N TRP A 392 -14.72 8.40 -0.21
CA TRP A 392 -15.01 9.67 -0.89
C TRP A 392 -15.18 9.43 -2.39
N SER A 393 -16.44 9.51 -2.86
CA SER A 393 -16.82 9.22 -4.25
C SER A 393 -16.83 10.51 -5.09
N SER A 394 -15.98 10.57 -6.11
CA SER A 394 -15.79 11.75 -6.99
C SER A 394 -16.39 11.51 -8.38
N GLY A 395 -16.84 12.58 -9.06
CA GLY A 395 -17.53 12.48 -10.36
C GLY A 395 -16.61 12.06 -11.51
N ASN A 396 -15.31 12.36 -11.42
CA ASN A 396 -14.29 11.93 -12.37
C ASN A 396 -12.91 11.74 -11.70
N PRO A 397 -11.94 11.08 -12.36
CA PRO A 397 -10.62 10.82 -11.78
C PRO A 397 -9.79 12.07 -11.46
N GLN A 398 -10.02 13.21 -12.13
CA GLN A 398 -9.26 14.44 -11.91
C GLN A 398 -9.72 15.14 -10.62
N GLU A 399 -11.02 15.12 -10.32
CA GLU A 399 -11.56 15.54 -9.02
C GLU A 399 -11.06 14.63 -7.89
N ALA A 400 -11.08 13.31 -8.09
CA ALA A 400 -10.56 12.35 -7.11
C ALA A 400 -9.08 12.60 -6.81
N ALA A 401 -8.27 12.86 -7.85
CA ALA A 401 -6.87 13.22 -7.74
C ALA A 401 -6.66 14.48 -6.88
N THR A 402 -7.37 15.58 -7.17
CA THR A 402 -7.25 16.83 -6.38
C THR A 402 -7.69 16.61 -4.93
N GLN A 403 -8.86 16.01 -4.70
CA GLN A 403 -9.38 15.75 -3.36
C GLN A 403 -8.43 14.88 -2.52
N ALA A 404 -7.80 13.87 -3.13
CA ALA A 404 -6.83 13.02 -2.44
C ALA A 404 -5.53 13.76 -2.08
N VAL A 405 -5.09 14.73 -2.91
CA VAL A 405 -3.95 15.59 -2.61
C VAL A 405 -4.28 16.60 -1.51
N ASP A 406 -5.46 17.23 -1.53
CA ASP A 406 -5.90 18.16 -0.49
C ASP A 406 -5.97 17.47 0.89
N LEU A 407 -6.59 16.29 0.95
CA LEU A 407 -6.69 15.47 2.16
C LEU A 407 -5.32 14.98 2.67
N ALA A 408 -4.40 14.63 1.77
CA ALA A 408 -3.04 14.25 2.15
C ALA A 408 -2.24 15.46 2.64
N THR A 409 -2.38 16.64 2.01
CA THR A 409 -1.77 17.91 2.46
C THR A 409 -2.23 18.27 3.87
N ALA A 410 -3.49 17.99 4.20
CA ALA A 410 -4.06 18.12 5.55
C ALA A 410 -3.57 17.04 6.56
N GLY A 411 -2.52 16.28 6.23
CA GLY A 411 -1.89 15.30 7.13
C GLY A 411 -2.60 13.95 7.23
N ARG A 412 -3.62 13.66 6.41
CA ARG A 412 -4.35 12.38 6.49
C ARG A 412 -3.60 11.24 5.78
N ALA A 413 -3.92 10.00 6.18
CA ALA A 413 -3.60 8.81 5.40
C ALA A 413 -4.67 8.57 4.32
N VAL A 414 -4.30 8.77 3.06
CA VAL A 414 -5.19 8.69 1.91
C VAL A 414 -4.75 7.57 0.96
N ALA A 415 -5.71 6.86 0.39
CA ALA A 415 -5.53 6.04 -0.80
C ALA A 415 -6.37 6.61 -1.95
N LEU A 416 -5.78 6.81 -3.12
CA LEU A 416 -6.44 7.21 -4.35
C LEU A 416 -6.55 6.00 -5.27
N LEU A 417 -7.76 5.62 -5.67
CA LEU A 417 -8.00 4.57 -6.64
C LEU A 417 -7.84 5.13 -8.06
N SER A 418 -6.64 5.03 -8.61
CA SER A 418 -6.28 5.59 -9.92
C SER A 418 -5.07 4.88 -10.53
N PRO A 419 -5.07 4.58 -11.85
CA PRO A 419 -3.89 4.13 -12.58
C PRO A 419 -2.89 5.26 -12.89
N ILE A 420 -3.25 6.51 -12.60
CA ILE A 420 -2.41 7.70 -12.83
C ILE A 420 -2.16 8.41 -11.50
N ALA A 421 -0.90 8.64 -11.16
CA ALA A 421 -0.51 9.41 -9.99
C ALA A 421 -0.69 10.93 -10.23
N PRO A 422 -1.23 11.69 -9.26
CA PRO A 422 -1.30 13.14 -9.35
C PRO A 422 0.06 13.80 -9.10
N THR A 423 0.20 15.05 -9.54
CA THR A 423 1.28 15.93 -9.08
C THR A 423 1.06 16.29 -7.61
N THR A 424 2.08 16.11 -6.77
CA THR A 424 2.08 16.49 -5.35
C THR A 424 3.28 17.38 -5.02
N GLY A 425 3.23 18.09 -3.90
CA GLY A 425 4.40 18.75 -3.34
C GLY A 425 5.26 17.83 -2.46
N PRO A 426 6.37 18.35 -1.90
CA PRO A 426 7.27 17.61 -1.00
C PRO A 426 6.64 17.32 0.38
N GLU A 427 5.55 17.97 0.75
CA GLU A 427 4.80 17.72 1.99
C GLU A 427 4.03 16.40 2.03
N ILE A 428 3.83 15.74 0.88
CA ILE A 428 3.17 14.42 0.78
C ILE A 428 4.18 13.32 0.43
N THR A 429 4.16 12.22 1.17
CA THR A 429 4.78 10.94 0.80
C THR A 429 3.84 10.18 -0.14
N VAL A 430 4.24 10.04 -1.40
CA VAL A 430 3.47 9.30 -2.42
C VAL A 430 3.97 7.85 -2.52
N ILE A 431 3.03 6.90 -2.53
CA ILE A 431 3.30 5.46 -2.65
C ILE A 431 2.53 4.94 -3.86
N ALA A 432 3.24 4.65 -4.95
CA ALA A 432 2.63 4.01 -6.13
C ALA A 432 2.49 2.50 -5.93
N VAL A 433 1.28 1.99 -6.18
CA VAL A 433 0.97 0.55 -6.24
C VAL A 433 0.39 0.24 -7.62
N PRO A 434 1.19 -0.31 -8.56
CA PRO A 434 0.70 -0.70 -9.88
C PRO A 434 -0.15 -1.98 -9.78
N GLY A 435 -1.22 -2.05 -10.56
CA GLY A 435 -2.06 -3.24 -10.71
C GLY A 435 -1.50 -4.20 -11.75
N LEU A 436 -2.19 -5.31 -11.96
CA LEU A 436 -1.96 -6.12 -13.15
C LEU A 436 -2.58 -5.41 -14.35
N SER A 437 -1.76 -5.04 -15.34
CA SER A 437 -2.26 -4.41 -16.57
C SER A 437 -3.27 -5.33 -17.28
N PRO A 438 -4.43 -4.81 -17.75
CA PRO A 438 -5.39 -5.57 -18.55
C PRO A 438 -4.74 -6.29 -19.75
N THR A 439 -3.69 -5.69 -20.32
CA THR A 439 -2.84 -6.25 -21.37
C THR A 439 -2.22 -7.60 -20.97
N ALA A 440 -1.61 -7.71 -19.78
CA ALA A 440 -0.99 -8.96 -19.33
C ALA A 440 -2.02 -10.08 -19.11
N VAL A 441 -3.22 -9.72 -18.62
CA VAL A 441 -4.31 -10.67 -18.35
C VAL A 441 -4.98 -11.13 -19.65
N ALA A 442 -5.21 -10.22 -20.59
CA ALA A 442 -5.68 -10.53 -21.94
C ALA A 442 -4.70 -11.44 -22.70
N ALA A 443 -3.39 -11.30 -22.48
CA ALA A 443 -2.38 -12.16 -23.10
C ALA A 443 -2.58 -13.63 -22.68
N THR A 444 -2.78 -13.87 -21.38
CA THR A 444 -3.11 -15.18 -20.83
C THR A 444 -4.42 -15.72 -21.39
N ALA A 445 -5.46 -14.88 -21.49
CA ALA A 445 -6.74 -15.27 -22.07
C ALA A 445 -6.64 -15.71 -23.54
N LEU A 446 -5.80 -15.05 -24.35
CA LEU A 446 -5.56 -15.39 -25.76
C LEU A 446 -4.74 -16.66 -25.97
N LEU A 447 -3.89 -17.05 -24.99
CA LEU A 447 -3.22 -18.35 -24.98
C LEU A 447 -4.21 -19.51 -24.73
N SER A 448 -5.34 -19.24 -24.06
CA SER A 448 -6.44 -20.20 -23.86
C SER A 448 -7.52 -20.14 -24.95
N ALA A 449 -7.51 -19.12 -25.80
CA ALA A 449 -8.48 -18.98 -26.89
C ALA A 449 -8.19 -19.98 -28.03
N PRO A 450 -9.23 -20.51 -28.73
CA PRO A 450 -9.02 -21.35 -29.89
C PRO A 450 -8.25 -20.57 -30.98
N PRO A 451 -7.18 -21.16 -31.58
CA PRO A 451 -6.41 -20.48 -32.62
C PRO A 451 -7.24 -20.32 -33.89
N LEU A 452 -6.87 -19.36 -34.73
CA LEU A 452 -7.44 -19.20 -36.06
C LEU A 452 -7.38 -20.52 -36.85
N PRO A 453 -8.46 -20.91 -37.55
CA PRO A 453 -8.39 -22.03 -38.47
C PRO A 453 -7.40 -21.67 -39.59
N GLY A 454 -6.27 -22.36 -39.63
CA GLY A 454 -5.26 -22.15 -40.67
C GLY A 454 -5.86 -22.33 -42.07
N PRO A 455 -5.31 -21.66 -43.10
CA PRO A 455 -5.84 -21.68 -44.45
C PRO A 455 -6.02 -23.13 -44.92
N GLN A 456 -7.27 -23.52 -45.16
CA GLN A 456 -7.59 -24.85 -45.66
C GLN A 456 -6.88 -25.05 -47.01
N PRO A 457 -6.13 -26.15 -47.20
CA PRO A 457 -5.51 -26.41 -48.49
C PRO A 457 -6.61 -26.54 -49.53
N THR A 458 -6.66 -25.61 -50.49
CA THR A 458 -7.62 -25.66 -51.59
C THR A 458 -7.45 -27.00 -52.31
N PRO A 459 -8.53 -27.79 -52.49
CA PRO A 459 -8.40 -29.13 -53.06
C PRO A 459 -7.88 -29.03 -54.48
N ALA A 460 -6.64 -29.48 -54.69
CA ALA A 460 -6.00 -29.46 -55.99
C ALA A 460 -6.85 -30.26 -56.98
N ALA A 461 -7.38 -29.59 -58.00
CA ALA A 461 -8.28 -30.21 -58.97
C ALA A 461 -7.56 -31.32 -59.73
N THR A 462 -7.92 -32.57 -59.47
CA THR A 462 -7.25 -33.76 -60.01
C THR A 462 -7.46 -33.86 -61.51
N ALA A 463 -6.52 -33.32 -62.29
CA ALA A 463 -6.52 -33.37 -63.75
C ALA A 463 -6.23 -34.79 -64.26
N GLN A 464 -7.26 -35.65 -64.25
CA GLN A 464 -7.15 -37.04 -64.68
C GLN A 464 -7.35 -37.14 -66.21
N SER A 465 -6.31 -37.56 -66.92
CA SER A 465 -6.27 -37.55 -68.38
C SER A 465 -7.14 -38.65 -69.01
N ALA A 466 -8.01 -38.26 -69.95
CA ALA A 466 -8.72 -39.17 -70.86
C ALA A 466 -8.72 -38.54 -72.26
N ALA A 467 -8.07 -39.19 -73.23
CA ALA A 467 -7.87 -38.63 -74.57
C ALA A 467 -8.73 -39.35 -75.63
N THR A 468 -9.55 -38.61 -76.38
CA THR A 468 -10.10 -39.08 -77.68
C THR A 468 -10.50 -37.88 -78.57
N ALA A 469 -10.30 -38.05 -79.89
CA ALA A 469 -10.90 -37.31 -81.01
C ALA A 469 -10.77 -35.76 -81.08
N GLN A 470 -9.94 -35.32 -82.02
CA GLN A 470 -10.12 -34.05 -82.77
C GLN A 470 -11.23 -34.25 -83.85
N PRO A 471 -11.86 -33.20 -84.42
CA PRO A 471 -11.18 -32.37 -85.43
C PRO A 471 -11.56 -30.87 -85.49
N THR A 472 -10.72 -30.10 -86.20
CA THR A 472 -10.95 -28.88 -87.03
C THR A 472 -12.24 -28.05 -86.85
N THR A 473 -12.22 -26.70 -86.87
CA THR A 473 -11.63 -25.83 -87.93
C THR A 473 -11.12 -24.47 -87.41
N ALA A 474 -10.56 -23.64 -88.30
CA ALA A 474 -9.94 -22.34 -87.98
C ALA A 474 -10.78 -21.14 -88.44
N HIS A 475 -10.54 -19.95 -87.86
CA HIS A 475 -10.27 -18.73 -88.63
C HIS A 475 -9.57 -17.63 -87.80
N GLN A 476 -8.82 -16.76 -88.48
CA GLN A 476 -8.17 -15.55 -87.93
C GLN A 476 -9.05 -14.28 -88.12
N PRO A 477 -8.74 -13.14 -87.45
CA PRO A 477 -9.62 -11.98 -87.32
C PRO A 477 -9.46 -10.94 -88.44
N PRO A 478 -10.25 -9.84 -88.41
CA PRO A 478 -9.72 -8.54 -88.81
C PRO A 478 -10.07 -7.36 -87.87
N THR A 479 -9.05 -6.52 -87.64
CA THR A 479 -9.00 -5.03 -87.53
C THR A 479 -10.23 -4.18 -87.10
N ALA A 480 -9.93 -3.15 -86.30
CA ALA A 480 -10.67 -1.87 -86.14
C ALA A 480 -10.66 -1.03 -87.47
N PRO A 481 -11.17 0.24 -87.62
CA PRO A 481 -11.27 1.32 -86.62
C PRO A 481 -12.45 2.35 -86.77
N LEU A 482 -12.34 3.49 -86.07
CA LEU A 482 -12.94 4.84 -86.28
C LEU A 482 -14.27 5.24 -85.61
N SER A 483 -14.23 6.45 -85.01
CA SER A 483 -15.34 7.35 -84.58
C SER A 483 -15.82 8.22 -85.78
N PRO A 484 -16.80 9.19 -85.72
CA PRO A 484 -16.93 10.26 -84.68
C PRO A 484 -18.36 10.84 -84.39
N ALA A 485 -18.40 11.88 -83.53
CA ALA A 485 -19.39 13.01 -83.47
C ALA A 485 -20.84 12.67 -83.00
N ASP A 486 -21.70 13.59 -82.51
CA ASP A 486 -21.64 14.93 -81.86
C ASP A 486 -23.05 15.20 -81.23
N SER A 487 -23.43 16.23 -80.45
CA SER A 487 -22.86 17.48 -79.85
C SER A 487 -23.76 17.81 -78.60
N ALA A 488 -23.66 18.87 -77.77
CA ALA A 488 -22.86 20.10 -77.66
C ALA A 488 -22.59 20.32 -76.13
N ALA A 489 -22.55 21.48 -75.42
CA ALA A 489 -22.70 22.93 -75.62
C ALA A 489 -21.93 23.63 -74.45
N ALA A 490 -21.12 24.69 -74.61
CA ALA A 490 -21.40 26.13 -74.87
C ALA A 490 -21.88 26.93 -73.63
N VAL A 491 -21.41 28.14 -73.23
CA VAL A 491 -20.46 29.18 -73.75
C VAL A 491 -20.34 30.27 -72.62
N THR A 492 -19.28 31.06 -72.27
CA THR A 492 -17.84 31.27 -72.59
C THR A 492 -17.10 32.05 -71.45
N ARG A 493 -15.76 32.24 -71.57
CA ARG A 493 -14.84 33.12 -70.76
C ARG A 493 -14.90 34.62 -71.22
N PRO A 494 -14.27 35.66 -70.58
CA PRO A 494 -12.88 35.73 -70.01
C PRO A 494 -12.70 36.58 -68.70
N ALA A 495 -11.57 37.32 -68.53
CA ALA A 495 -11.04 37.86 -67.25
C ALA A 495 -10.73 39.41 -67.28
N PRO A 496 -9.74 39.99 -66.56
CA PRO A 496 -9.84 40.53 -65.17
C PRO A 496 -9.47 42.04 -64.97
N ALA A 497 -9.80 42.67 -63.83
CA ALA A 497 -9.35 44.02 -63.44
C ALA A 497 -9.41 44.37 -61.90
N ARG A 498 -8.85 45.54 -61.53
CA ARG A 498 -8.78 46.25 -60.20
C ARG A 498 -9.03 47.77 -60.50
N PRO A 499 -9.01 48.79 -59.60
CA PRO A 499 -9.08 48.87 -58.12
C PRO A 499 -9.98 50.04 -57.54
N ALA A 500 -9.82 50.33 -56.22
CA ALA A 500 -9.78 51.67 -55.56
C ALA A 500 -11.01 52.38 -54.92
N ASN A 501 -10.75 52.94 -53.71
CA ASN A 501 -11.36 54.08 -52.98
C ASN A 501 -12.86 54.00 -52.58
N ALA A 502 -13.35 54.58 -51.46
CA ALA A 502 -12.76 55.40 -50.37
C ALA A 502 -13.36 54.94 -48.99
N ALA A 503 -13.37 55.61 -47.82
CA ALA A 503 -13.01 56.98 -47.38
C ALA A 503 -12.70 57.00 -45.84
N ALA A 504 -12.71 58.19 -45.20
CA ALA A 504 -12.71 58.40 -43.74
C ALA A 504 -13.63 59.59 -43.36
N PRO A 505 -13.98 59.81 -42.07
CA PRO A 505 -13.20 60.79 -41.28
C PRO A 505 -12.98 60.45 -39.77
N ARG A 506 -12.26 61.34 -39.07
CA ARG A 506 -11.58 61.15 -37.76
C ARG A 506 -12.39 61.50 -36.49
N PRO A 507 -11.97 60.97 -35.32
CA PRO A 507 -12.33 61.42 -33.96
C PRO A 507 -11.20 62.19 -33.22
N PRO A 508 -11.52 62.86 -32.08
CA PRO A 508 -10.72 62.84 -30.84
C PRO A 508 -11.61 62.32 -29.66
N ALA A 509 -11.32 62.36 -28.34
CA ALA A 509 -10.28 62.92 -27.47
C ALA A 509 -10.27 62.12 -26.11
N ALA A 510 -9.52 62.47 -25.05
CA ALA A 510 -8.06 62.55 -24.87
C ALA A 510 -7.72 62.79 -23.36
N SER A 511 -6.59 62.26 -22.86
CA SER A 511 -5.93 62.65 -21.56
C SER A 511 -6.67 62.28 -20.25
N ALA A 512 -6.13 62.28 -19.00
CA ALA A 512 -4.78 62.13 -18.36
C ALA A 512 -4.95 62.25 -16.81
N ASP A 513 -4.03 61.96 -15.86
CA ASP A 513 -2.91 61.00 -15.67
C ASP A 513 -2.28 61.20 -14.23
N VAL A 514 -1.22 60.48 -13.83
CA VAL A 514 -0.16 60.84 -12.83
C VAL A 514 -0.37 60.65 -11.28
N THR A 515 0.29 59.62 -10.71
CA THR A 515 0.99 59.50 -9.37
C THR A 515 0.28 59.29 -7.99
N ALA A 516 1.08 58.91 -6.97
CA ALA A 516 0.80 58.58 -5.53
C ALA A 516 1.90 59.23 -4.63
N PRO A 517 2.28 58.83 -3.37
CA PRO A 517 1.71 57.95 -2.31
C PRO A 517 1.75 58.56 -0.84
N HIS A 518 1.48 57.77 0.24
CA HIS A 518 2.04 57.78 1.63
C HIS A 518 1.07 57.39 2.80
N ALA A 519 1.62 57.18 4.02
CA ALA A 519 1.01 56.86 5.34
C ALA A 519 1.89 57.51 6.47
N PRO A 520 1.76 57.29 7.82
CA PRO A 520 0.77 56.63 8.70
C PRO A 520 0.34 57.47 9.97
N ALA A 521 -0.42 56.92 10.95
CA ALA A 521 -0.54 57.43 12.35
C ALA A 521 -1.29 56.48 13.35
N GLY A 522 -1.06 56.66 14.67
CA GLY A 522 -1.90 56.24 15.84
C GLY A 522 -2.35 57.48 16.66
N PRO A 523 -2.58 57.48 18.01
CA PRO A 523 -2.41 56.42 19.04
C PRO A 523 -3.53 56.43 20.18
N GLU A 524 -3.20 55.95 21.40
CA GLU A 524 -3.80 56.23 22.75
C GLU A 524 -5.19 55.67 23.14
N ASP A 525 -5.59 55.56 24.43
CA ASP A 525 -4.98 54.99 25.68
C ASP A 525 -6.04 55.02 26.84
N ASP A 526 -6.03 54.09 27.83
CA ASP A 526 -6.47 54.33 29.25
C ASP A 526 -6.36 53.10 30.20
N ALA A 527 -6.43 53.34 31.53
CA ALA A 527 -6.22 52.35 32.63
C ALA A 527 -7.48 52.17 33.55
N ALA A 528 -7.53 51.53 34.74
CA ALA A 528 -6.52 50.97 35.66
C ALA A 528 -7.11 49.95 36.70
N LEU A 529 -6.23 49.22 37.40
CA LEU A 529 -6.28 48.76 38.81
C LEU A 529 -7.59 48.22 39.46
N HIS A 530 -7.57 46.97 39.95
CA HIS A 530 -7.47 46.64 41.40
C HIS A 530 -7.54 45.13 41.75
N ALA A 531 -6.96 44.76 42.91
CA ALA A 531 -7.09 43.50 43.65
C ALA A 531 -6.75 43.75 45.13
N PRO A 532 -6.83 42.79 46.08
CA PRO A 532 -7.51 41.49 46.10
C PRO A 532 -8.53 41.35 47.28
N ALA A 533 -9.31 40.26 47.37
CA ALA A 533 -10.05 39.93 48.61
C ALA A 533 -10.41 38.43 48.78
N ALA A 534 -10.17 37.91 49.98
CA ALA A 534 -10.73 36.70 50.60
C ALA A 534 -10.52 36.82 52.13
N PRO A 535 -11.07 35.97 53.02
CA PRO A 535 -12.09 34.93 52.86
C PRO A 535 -13.32 35.15 53.78
N HIS A 536 -14.37 34.32 53.69
CA HIS A 536 -15.36 34.16 54.78
C HIS A 536 -15.97 32.74 54.84
N SER A 537 -16.44 32.36 56.04
CA SER A 537 -16.99 31.04 56.36
C SER A 537 -18.13 31.11 57.37
N SER A 538 -19.16 30.27 57.18
CA SER A 538 -20.23 29.92 58.14
C SER A 538 -21.13 28.85 57.46
N THR A 539 -21.40 27.63 57.97
CA THR A 539 -21.83 27.05 59.27
C THR A 539 -23.34 26.96 59.47
N GLY A 540 -23.84 25.74 59.64
CA GLY A 540 -25.24 25.38 59.98
C GLY A 540 -25.45 23.87 59.76
N GLN A 541 -24.92 22.99 60.60
CA GLN A 541 -25.52 22.49 61.86
C GLN A 541 -26.91 21.82 61.68
N HIS A 542 -26.98 20.51 61.97
CA HIS A 542 -27.89 19.96 62.98
C HIS A 542 -27.47 18.53 63.40
N SER A 543 -27.83 18.15 64.63
CA SER A 543 -27.69 16.83 65.27
C SER A 543 -28.80 16.73 66.34
N PRO A 544 -28.95 15.67 67.17
CA PRO A 544 -28.30 14.34 67.20
C PRO A 544 -29.29 13.14 67.37
N ALA A 545 -28.79 11.89 67.34
CA ALA A 545 -29.43 10.73 68.01
C ALA A 545 -28.45 9.53 68.20
N SER A 546 -28.60 8.80 69.31
CA SER A 546 -27.91 7.56 69.75
C SER A 546 -28.69 7.02 70.98
N PRO A 547 -28.43 5.84 71.60
CA PRO A 547 -27.39 4.79 71.40
C PRO A 547 -28.03 3.38 71.15
N GLU A 548 -27.40 2.19 71.26
CA GLU A 548 -26.03 1.71 71.62
C GLU A 548 -25.42 0.91 70.42
N GLY A 549 -24.43 0.00 70.48
CA GLY A 549 -23.64 -0.69 71.52
C GLY A 549 -22.85 -1.87 70.87
N VAL A 550 -22.07 -2.75 71.53
CA VAL A 550 -21.65 -2.96 72.94
C VAL A 550 -20.27 -3.67 72.96
N ALA A 551 -19.39 -3.32 73.91
CA ALA A 551 -18.14 -4.01 74.35
C ALA A 551 -16.89 -4.11 73.42
N ALA A 552 -15.74 -3.93 74.08
CA ALA A 552 -14.36 -4.30 73.69
C ALA A 552 -13.82 -5.25 74.82
N PRO A 553 -12.52 -5.61 75.00
CA PRO A 553 -11.27 -5.09 74.40
C PRO A 553 -10.20 -6.16 74.02
N HIS A 554 -9.09 -5.71 73.39
CA HIS A 554 -7.71 -5.79 73.94
C HIS A 554 -6.70 -5.13 72.96
N ALA A 555 -5.43 -4.98 73.36
CA ALA A 555 -4.41 -4.18 72.67
C ALA A 555 -2.99 -4.79 72.82
N THR A 556 -1.95 -4.08 72.36
CA THR A 556 -0.49 -4.41 72.34
C THR A 556 -0.05 -5.42 71.27
N ALA A 557 1.13 -5.33 70.65
CA ALA A 557 2.11 -4.23 70.49
C ALA A 557 3.12 -4.56 69.34
N GLU A 558 3.90 -3.57 68.88
CA GLU A 558 5.19 -3.81 68.16
C GLU A 558 6.31 -4.10 69.18
N PRO A 559 7.45 -4.70 68.78
CA PRO A 559 8.61 -3.85 68.41
C PRO A 559 9.68 -4.43 67.43
N GLU A 560 10.43 -3.50 66.83
CA GLU A 560 11.90 -3.47 66.58
C GLU A 560 12.62 -4.37 65.53
N ASP A 561 13.77 -3.82 65.09
CA ASP A 561 14.73 -4.30 64.09
C ASP A 561 15.52 -5.57 64.46
N ILE A 562 16.17 -6.18 63.46
CA ILE A 562 17.59 -6.61 63.55
C ILE A 562 18.19 -6.81 62.13
N ALA A 563 19.50 -6.58 62.00
CA ALA A 563 20.22 -6.52 60.71
C ALA A 563 20.71 -7.88 60.15
N ALA A 564 21.26 -7.84 58.93
CA ALA A 564 21.78 -8.98 58.16
C ALA A 564 22.99 -9.70 58.78
N PRO A 565 23.39 -10.86 58.21
CA PRO A 565 24.75 -10.90 57.64
C PRO A 565 24.93 -11.71 56.33
N HIS A 566 25.83 -11.19 55.49
CA HIS A 566 26.83 -11.82 54.61
C HIS A 566 26.60 -13.19 53.91
N ALA A 567 26.95 -13.21 52.62
CA ALA A 567 27.25 -14.42 51.85
C ALA A 567 28.65 -15.00 52.16
N PRO A 568 28.90 -16.29 51.87
CA PRO A 568 30.24 -16.86 51.80
C PRO A 568 30.80 -16.90 50.36
N THR A 569 32.08 -16.59 50.19
CA THR A 569 32.86 -16.91 48.99
C THR A 569 33.80 -18.09 49.26
N SER A 570 34.05 -18.94 48.26
CA SER A 570 35.18 -19.88 48.27
C SER A 570 35.61 -20.23 46.85
N SER A 571 36.90 -20.11 46.56
CA SER A 571 37.54 -20.27 45.24
C SER A 571 38.44 -21.51 45.16
N ALA A 572 38.64 -22.07 43.97
CA ALA A 572 39.84 -22.84 43.60
C ALA A 572 39.96 -22.98 42.06
N ASP A 573 41.14 -22.70 41.51
CA ASP A 573 41.47 -22.75 40.08
C ASP A 573 41.92 -24.14 39.60
N VAL A 574 41.74 -24.45 38.30
CA VAL A 574 42.76 -25.14 37.48
C VAL A 574 42.80 -24.57 36.04
N ALA A 575 43.95 -23.99 35.71
CA ALA A 575 44.54 -23.59 34.42
C ALA A 575 43.88 -23.93 33.05
N ALA A 576 43.97 -22.94 32.14
CA ALA A 576 43.96 -23.13 30.67
C ALA A 576 45.38 -23.49 30.13
N PRO A 577 45.57 -23.75 28.81
CA PRO A 577 45.93 -22.63 27.92
C PRO A 577 45.48 -22.72 26.42
N HIS A 578 45.30 -21.54 25.81
CA HIS A 578 45.39 -21.24 24.36
C HIS A 578 46.78 -20.58 24.08
N PRO A 579 47.14 -20.00 22.89
CA PRO A 579 46.51 -19.86 21.56
C PRO A 579 47.43 -20.55 20.48
N PRO A 580 47.84 -20.03 19.29
CA PRO A 580 47.40 -18.91 18.43
C PRO A 580 47.35 -19.23 16.89
N ILE A 581 47.36 -18.16 16.06
CA ILE A 581 47.65 -18.05 14.60
C ILE A 581 46.41 -18.04 13.67
N GLY A 582 46.45 -17.11 12.69
CA GLY A 582 45.36 -16.79 11.77
C GLY A 582 45.70 -16.99 10.27
N PRO A 583 45.52 -15.97 9.41
CA PRO A 583 44.63 -16.06 8.24
C PRO A 583 45.32 -16.34 6.90
N ASP A 584 44.57 -16.82 5.89
CA ASP A 584 44.52 -16.20 4.53
C ASP A 584 43.59 -16.88 3.47
N SER A 585 43.14 -16.04 2.51
CA SER A 585 42.93 -16.26 1.05
C SER A 585 42.03 -17.37 0.42
N VAL A 586 40.88 -16.91 -0.11
CA VAL A 586 40.35 -17.02 -1.50
C VAL A 586 40.71 -18.23 -2.41
N ALA A 587 39.69 -19.03 -2.79
CA ALA A 587 39.39 -19.56 -4.15
C ALA A 587 38.14 -20.50 -4.12
N ALA A 588 37.46 -20.93 -5.21
CA ALA A 588 36.93 -20.28 -6.42
C ALA A 588 36.13 -21.35 -7.25
N LEU A 589 35.17 -20.93 -8.09
CA LEU A 589 34.48 -21.67 -9.19
C LEU A 589 33.23 -22.55 -8.91
N HIS A 590 32.31 -22.49 -9.89
CA HIS A 590 31.00 -23.18 -10.09
C HIS A 590 31.17 -24.50 -10.92
N PRO A 591 30.13 -25.28 -11.35
CA PRO A 591 28.65 -25.11 -11.29
C PRO A 591 27.83 -26.34 -10.81
N PRO A 592 26.48 -26.24 -10.70
CA PRO A 592 25.57 -27.35 -10.38
C PRO A 592 25.17 -28.21 -11.61
N VAL A 593 24.60 -29.39 -11.35
CA VAL A 593 24.00 -30.32 -12.34
C VAL A 593 22.47 -30.17 -12.34
N GLY A 594 21.84 -30.31 -13.51
CA GLY A 594 20.39 -30.11 -13.72
C GLY A 594 19.50 -31.32 -13.39
N PRO A 595 18.16 -31.13 -13.45
CA PRO A 595 17.17 -32.14 -13.07
C PRO A 595 16.69 -33.00 -14.25
N ASP A 596 16.25 -34.22 -13.94
CA ASP A 596 15.49 -35.08 -14.85
C ASP A 596 14.58 -36.03 -14.04
N SER A 597 13.50 -36.54 -14.66
CA SER A 597 12.52 -37.51 -14.09
C SER A 597 11.46 -37.00 -13.09
N VAL A 598 10.28 -36.64 -13.60
CA VAL A 598 8.97 -36.80 -12.91
C VAL A 598 7.99 -37.46 -13.89
N ALA A 599 7.28 -38.51 -13.44
CA ALA A 599 6.28 -39.22 -14.23
C ALA A 599 4.85 -38.79 -13.86
N ALA A 600 3.90 -39.00 -14.79
CA ALA A 600 2.57 -38.39 -14.73
C ALA A 600 1.60 -39.03 -13.71
N LEU A 601 0.69 -38.19 -13.20
CA LEU A 601 -0.60 -38.58 -12.63
C LEU A 601 -1.71 -37.71 -13.24
N HIS A 602 -2.92 -38.26 -13.35
CA HIS A 602 -4.07 -37.60 -13.99
C HIS A 602 -4.85 -36.69 -13.02
N PRO A 603 -5.45 -35.58 -13.49
CA PRO A 603 -6.43 -34.82 -12.72
C PRO A 603 -7.80 -35.55 -12.65
N PRO A 604 -8.58 -35.38 -11.57
CA PRO A 604 -9.91 -35.98 -11.43
C PRO A 604 -11.01 -35.23 -12.20
N VAL A 605 -12.14 -35.91 -12.42
CA VAL A 605 -13.34 -35.37 -13.09
C VAL A 605 -14.20 -34.56 -12.12
N GLY A 606 -14.66 -33.37 -12.54
CA GLY A 606 -15.61 -32.54 -11.79
C GLY A 606 -17.08 -32.95 -11.98
N PRO A 607 -17.99 -32.62 -11.04
CA PRO A 607 -19.39 -33.06 -11.07
C PRO A 607 -20.28 -32.25 -12.03
N ASP A 608 -21.42 -32.84 -12.40
CA ASP A 608 -22.36 -32.35 -13.42
C ASP A 608 -23.13 -31.06 -13.07
N ILE A 609 -23.57 -30.36 -14.11
CA ILE A 609 -24.33 -29.11 -14.06
C ILE A 609 -25.82 -29.37 -13.75
N VAL A 610 -26.37 -28.65 -12.77
CA VAL A 610 -27.83 -28.56 -12.54
C VAL A 610 -28.37 -27.25 -13.12
N ALA A 611 -29.39 -27.34 -13.99
CA ALA A 611 -29.95 -26.19 -14.70
C ALA A 611 -31.16 -25.55 -13.97
N ILE A 612 -31.34 -24.24 -14.14
CA ILE A 612 -32.48 -23.44 -13.64
C ILE A 612 -33.03 -22.56 -14.79
N PRO A 613 -34.38 -22.44 -14.96
CA PRO A 613 -35.01 -21.81 -16.14
C PRO A 613 -35.08 -20.26 -16.12
N PRO A 614 -35.37 -19.60 -17.26
CA PRO A 614 -35.29 -18.14 -17.42
C PRO A 614 -36.46 -17.33 -16.84
N ALA A 615 -36.23 -16.02 -16.69
CA ALA A 615 -37.15 -15.04 -16.10
C ALA A 615 -38.18 -14.42 -17.09
N PRO A 616 -39.35 -13.94 -16.62
CA PRO A 616 -40.34 -13.20 -17.41
C PRO A 616 -39.99 -11.70 -17.57
N ALA A 617 -40.72 -10.99 -18.43
CA ALA A 617 -40.32 -9.66 -18.94
C ALA A 617 -41.39 -8.55 -18.87
N GLY A 618 -40.94 -7.28 -18.80
CA GLY A 618 -41.70 -6.06 -19.11
C GLY A 618 -42.52 -5.43 -17.97
N PRO A 619 -43.06 -4.19 -18.14
CA PRO A 619 -43.20 -3.42 -19.39
C PRO A 619 -42.60 -1.99 -19.41
N ASN A 620 -42.79 -1.29 -20.54
CA ASN A 620 -42.15 -0.02 -20.96
C ASN A 620 -42.78 1.29 -20.43
N ASN A 621 -42.02 2.40 -20.46
CA ASN A 621 -42.22 3.58 -21.35
C ASN A 621 -41.18 4.70 -21.05
N ALA A 622 -40.44 5.27 -22.02
CA ALA A 622 -40.80 6.33 -23.01
C ALA A 622 -40.84 7.76 -22.40
N ALA A 623 -40.33 8.86 -23.00
CA ALA A 623 -39.68 9.09 -24.30
C ALA A 623 -38.89 10.44 -24.36
N ALA A 624 -38.03 10.61 -25.38
CA ALA A 624 -37.53 11.88 -25.98
C ALA A 624 -36.68 12.85 -25.10
N THR A 625 -35.86 13.79 -25.60
CA THR A 625 -35.60 14.30 -26.97
C THR A 625 -34.14 14.77 -27.15
N ARG A 626 -33.63 14.81 -28.39
CA ARG A 626 -32.37 15.50 -28.84
C ARG A 626 -32.69 17.00 -29.18
N PRO A 627 -31.73 17.96 -29.29
CA PRO A 627 -30.52 17.88 -30.14
C PRO A 627 -29.22 18.62 -29.71
N SER A 628 -28.14 18.31 -30.46
CA SER A 628 -27.05 19.14 -31.07
C SER A 628 -26.54 20.43 -30.37
N ALA A 629 -25.21 20.58 -30.16
CA ALA A 629 -24.17 21.18 -31.06
C ALA A 629 -24.26 22.74 -31.16
N GLU A 630 -23.21 23.57 -31.29
CA GLU A 630 -21.84 23.53 -31.89
C GLU A 630 -20.81 24.21 -30.92
N HIS A 631 -19.47 24.02 -30.95
CA HIS A 631 -18.43 24.60 -31.85
C HIS A 631 -18.56 26.14 -32.07
N GLU A 632 -17.55 27.03 -31.98
CA GLU A 632 -16.07 27.01 -31.85
C GLU A 632 -15.61 28.16 -30.89
N HIS A 633 -14.51 28.07 -30.13
CA HIS A 633 -13.06 28.11 -30.45
C HIS A 633 -12.48 29.51 -30.82
N ALA A 634 -11.25 29.79 -30.37
CA ALA A 634 -10.62 31.13 -30.40
C ALA A 634 -9.47 31.26 -31.42
N THR A 635 -9.11 32.50 -31.74
CA THR A 635 -7.99 32.93 -32.61
C THR A 635 -7.50 34.31 -32.14
N ASP A 636 -6.24 34.75 -32.26
CA ASP A 636 -4.98 34.21 -32.83
C ASP A 636 -3.78 35.11 -32.38
N ARG A 637 -2.53 34.75 -32.72
CA ARG A 637 -1.29 35.58 -32.87
C ARG A 637 -0.23 35.67 -31.75
N HIS A 638 0.69 34.69 -31.78
CA HIS A 638 2.09 34.80 -32.27
C HIS A 638 2.68 36.18 -32.72
N PRO A 639 4.03 36.32 -32.85
CA PRO A 639 5.12 35.30 -32.95
C PRO A 639 6.13 35.40 -31.77
N THR A 640 7.47 35.19 -31.76
CA THR A 640 8.62 34.97 -32.72
C THR A 640 9.83 34.54 -31.82
N THR A 641 10.87 33.75 -32.16
CA THR A 641 11.28 32.94 -33.34
C THR A 641 12.46 32.01 -32.95
N GLU A 642 12.48 30.78 -33.48
CA GLU A 642 13.57 30.03 -34.17
C GLU A 642 15.11 30.19 -33.85
N PRO A 643 15.96 29.18 -34.13
CA PRO A 643 16.19 28.01 -33.25
C PRO A 643 17.69 27.70 -33.01
N ARG A 644 18.01 26.70 -32.16
CA ARG A 644 19.27 25.93 -32.28
C ARG A 644 19.17 24.49 -31.75
N THR A 645 19.75 23.60 -32.55
CA THR A 645 19.90 22.14 -32.40
C THR A 645 20.37 21.62 -31.04
N GLY A 646 19.78 20.50 -30.60
CA GLY A 646 20.59 19.35 -30.14
C GLY A 646 20.30 18.77 -28.76
N GLU A 647 19.25 17.93 -28.64
CA GLU A 647 19.23 16.83 -27.66
C GLU A 647 18.20 15.75 -28.08
N THR A 648 18.50 14.48 -27.83
CA THR A 648 17.61 13.34 -28.11
C THR A 648 16.93 12.89 -26.81
N PRO A 649 15.59 12.93 -26.71
CA PRO A 649 14.90 12.46 -25.51
C PRO A 649 14.98 10.94 -25.39
N ASN A 650 15.39 10.44 -24.22
CA ASN A 650 15.48 9.01 -23.94
C ASN A 650 14.09 8.36 -23.91
N VAL A 651 13.87 7.33 -24.72
CA VAL A 651 12.71 6.43 -24.59
C VAL A 651 13.07 5.33 -23.58
N ALA A 652 12.39 5.32 -22.44
CA ALA A 652 12.57 4.26 -21.44
C ALA A 652 11.91 2.95 -21.91
N VAL A 653 12.69 1.88 -21.99
CA VAL A 653 12.21 0.53 -22.35
C VAL A 653 12.28 -0.37 -21.10
N PRO A 654 11.15 -0.83 -20.55
CA PRO A 654 11.15 -1.81 -19.47
C PRO A 654 11.55 -3.20 -19.99
N THR A 655 12.44 -3.89 -19.29
CA THR A 655 12.95 -5.22 -19.66
C THR A 655 12.13 -6.37 -19.04
N PRO A 656 12.09 -7.56 -19.67
CA PRO A 656 11.20 -8.66 -19.27
C PRO A 656 11.82 -9.65 -18.27
N PHE A 657 10.96 -10.33 -17.50
CA PHE A 657 11.30 -11.57 -16.81
C PHE A 657 11.21 -12.79 -17.76
N PRO A 658 12.14 -13.76 -17.70
CA PRO A 658 12.09 -15.00 -18.47
C PRO A 658 11.45 -16.16 -17.67
N GLY A 659 10.73 -17.10 -18.32
CA GLY A 659 10.21 -18.26 -17.57
C GLY A 659 9.20 -19.24 -18.20
N ALA A 660 9.18 -19.48 -19.51
CA ALA A 660 8.44 -20.63 -20.08
C ALA A 660 8.96 -21.05 -21.46
N ALA A 661 8.96 -22.35 -21.76
CA ALA A 661 9.19 -22.86 -23.11
C ALA A 661 7.84 -23.01 -23.85
N PRO A 662 7.67 -22.41 -25.05
CA PRO A 662 6.36 -22.40 -25.73
C PRO A 662 6.04 -23.71 -26.43
N HIS A 663 4.77 -24.12 -26.39
CA HIS A 663 4.25 -25.18 -27.27
C HIS A 663 4.23 -24.71 -28.74
N ARG A 664 4.37 -25.67 -29.67
CA ARG A 664 4.44 -25.42 -31.12
C ARG A 664 3.20 -24.68 -31.64
N GLY A 665 3.34 -23.40 -31.98
CA GLY A 665 2.36 -22.64 -32.75
C GLY A 665 2.00 -21.26 -32.20
N THR A 666 2.31 -20.98 -30.93
CA THR A 666 1.97 -19.70 -30.26
C THR A 666 3.21 -19.03 -29.71
N THR A 667 3.60 -17.87 -30.25
CA THR A 667 4.72 -17.06 -29.75
C THR A 667 4.23 -15.81 -29.03
N ALA A 668 4.11 -15.92 -27.72
CA ALA A 668 4.52 -14.87 -26.78
C ALA A 668 5.50 -15.57 -25.81
N PRO A 669 6.76 -15.12 -25.73
CA PRO A 669 7.05 -14.03 -24.81
C PRO A 669 8.17 -13.05 -25.24
N GLY A 670 8.08 -11.81 -24.73
CA GLY A 670 9.15 -10.79 -24.81
C GLY A 670 9.10 -9.89 -26.06
N GLY A 671 9.14 -8.57 -25.85
CA GLY A 671 9.21 -7.58 -26.94
C GLY A 671 7.87 -7.13 -27.53
N HIS A 672 6.82 -7.02 -26.71
CA HIS A 672 5.58 -6.35 -27.12
C HIS A 672 5.66 -4.83 -26.87
N ILE A 673 4.89 -4.03 -27.60
CA ILE A 673 4.75 -2.59 -27.38
C ILE A 673 3.28 -2.27 -27.13
N GLU A 674 2.98 -1.52 -26.08
CA GLU A 674 1.64 -1.01 -25.78
C GLU A 674 1.48 0.42 -26.29
N LEU A 675 0.45 0.66 -27.11
CA LEU A 675 0.07 1.96 -27.63
C LEU A 675 -1.20 2.44 -26.92
N LEU A 676 -1.03 3.38 -25.99
CA LEU A 676 -2.14 4.07 -25.35
C LEU A 676 -2.53 5.29 -26.22
N LEU A 677 -3.71 5.22 -26.85
CA LEU A 677 -4.28 6.36 -27.57
C LEU A 677 -4.84 7.40 -26.59
N SER A 678 -4.65 8.68 -26.87
CA SER A 678 -5.12 9.79 -26.03
C SER A 678 -5.93 10.80 -26.83
N ALA A 679 -7.13 11.12 -26.36
CA ALA A 679 -7.97 12.17 -26.94
C ALA A 679 -7.41 13.59 -26.67
N ALA A 680 -6.40 13.71 -25.80
CA ALA A 680 -5.74 14.96 -25.46
C ALA A 680 -4.44 15.22 -26.27
N GLN A 681 -4.00 14.29 -27.12
CA GLN A 681 -2.85 14.50 -28.01
C GLN A 681 -3.30 14.65 -29.48
N PRO A 682 -2.63 15.49 -30.30
CA PRO A 682 -2.95 15.61 -31.72
C PRO A 682 -2.84 14.27 -32.45
N TRP A 683 -3.78 13.97 -33.34
CA TRP A 683 -3.74 12.74 -34.13
C TRP A 683 -2.43 12.56 -34.93
N PRO A 684 -1.87 13.56 -35.63
CA PRO A 684 -0.66 13.36 -36.44
C PRO A 684 0.57 12.85 -35.67
N GLU A 685 0.72 13.22 -34.39
CA GLU A 685 1.80 12.68 -33.54
C GLU A 685 1.57 11.21 -33.18
N GLN A 686 0.33 10.86 -32.86
CA GLN A 686 -0.06 9.49 -32.53
C GLN A 686 0.00 8.59 -33.76
N GLU A 687 -0.42 9.09 -34.91
CA GLU A 687 -0.37 8.46 -36.23
C GLU A 687 1.08 8.19 -36.67
N GLN A 688 1.99 9.15 -36.49
CA GLN A 688 3.41 8.96 -36.80
C GLN A 688 4.03 7.87 -35.92
N ARG A 689 3.72 7.86 -34.62
CA ARG A 689 4.16 6.79 -33.70
C ARG A 689 3.56 5.44 -34.11
N LEU A 690 2.25 5.39 -34.37
CA LEU A 690 1.53 4.19 -34.80
C LEU A 690 2.13 3.59 -36.08
N ARG A 691 2.37 4.39 -37.13
CA ARG A 691 3.00 3.89 -38.37
C ARG A 691 4.42 3.34 -38.12
N GLY A 692 5.20 3.99 -37.26
CA GLY A 692 6.52 3.48 -36.85
C GLY A 692 6.44 2.12 -36.15
N LEU A 693 5.45 1.93 -35.27
CA LEU A 693 5.19 0.66 -34.59
C LEU A 693 4.61 -0.40 -35.54
N ALA A 694 3.71 -0.02 -36.44
CA ALA A 694 3.12 -0.88 -37.45
C ALA A 694 4.20 -1.43 -38.39
N ALA A 695 5.16 -0.61 -38.82
CA ALA A 695 6.28 -1.02 -39.67
C ALA A 695 7.36 -1.88 -38.96
N SER A 696 7.36 -1.98 -37.63
CA SER A 696 8.38 -2.73 -36.87
C SER A 696 8.22 -4.26 -36.85
N ASP A 697 7.08 -4.75 -37.36
CA ASP A 697 6.50 -6.09 -37.18
C ASP A 697 6.41 -6.66 -35.75
N LEU A 698 6.73 -5.89 -34.71
CA LEU A 698 6.59 -6.34 -33.31
C LEU A 698 5.11 -6.56 -32.91
N PRO A 699 4.81 -7.42 -31.91
CA PRO A 699 3.47 -7.54 -31.34
C PRO A 699 3.01 -6.21 -30.74
N LEU A 700 1.89 -5.68 -31.24
CA LEU A 700 1.34 -4.39 -30.82
C LEU A 700 0.10 -4.60 -29.96
N TRP A 701 0.09 -3.97 -28.79
CA TRP A 701 -1.07 -3.91 -27.90
C TRP A 701 -1.80 -2.59 -28.07
N LEU A 702 -3.09 -2.69 -28.34
CA LEU A 702 -4.02 -1.59 -28.49
C LEU A 702 -4.96 -1.61 -27.28
N SER A 703 -4.71 -0.72 -26.33
CA SER A 703 -5.56 -0.49 -25.17
C SER A 703 -6.60 0.58 -25.52
N PRO A 704 -7.88 0.21 -25.77
CA PRO A 704 -8.90 1.12 -26.27
C PRO A 704 -9.32 2.10 -25.18
N THR A 705 -8.80 3.32 -25.22
CA THR A 705 -9.29 4.43 -24.39
C THR A 705 -10.58 5.01 -24.99
N THR A 706 -11.13 6.04 -24.37
CA THR A 706 -12.20 6.85 -24.98
C THR A 706 -11.82 7.42 -26.36
N ALA A 707 -10.52 7.58 -26.64
CA ALA A 707 -10.03 8.01 -27.95
C ALA A 707 -10.26 6.95 -29.06
N TRP A 708 -10.34 5.66 -28.70
CA TRP A 708 -10.59 4.58 -29.68
C TRP A 708 -11.89 4.82 -30.45
N GLN A 709 -12.97 5.22 -29.76
CA GLN A 709 -14.27 5.46 -30.38
C GLN A 709 -14.27 6.55 -31.47
N THR A 710 -13.22 7.39 -31.51
CA THR A 710 -13.05 8.45 -32.52
C THR A 710 -11.95 8.14 -33.54
N LEU A 711 -10.99 7.27 -33.22
CA LEU A 711 -9.76 7.04 -34.01
C LEU A 711 -9.62 5.62 -34.56
N ALA A 712 -10.52 4.69 -34.23
CA ALA A 712 -10.38 3.27 -34.55
C ALA A 712 -10.24 2.99 -36.05
N THR A 713 -10.93 3.75 -36.91
CA THR A 713 -10.90 3.56 -38.36
C THR A 713 -9.52 3.94 -38.92
N GLU A 714 -8.99 5.07 -38.48
CA GLU A 714 -7.70 5.63 -38.83
C GLU A 714 -6.56 4.75 -38.30
N VAL A 715 -6.71 4.23 -37.08
CA VAL A 715 -5.77 3.29 -36.45
C VAL A 715 -5.70 1.97 -37.23
N LEU A 716 -6.85 1.34 -37.53
CA LEU A 716 -6.90 0.11 -38.31
C LEU A 716 -6.39 0.32 -39.76
N THR A 717 -6.66 1.49 -40.36
CA THR A 717 -6.14 1.85 -41.68
C THR A 717 -4.60 1.93 -41.66
N ALA A 718 -4.01 2.68 -40.73
CA ALA A 718 -2.55 2.81 -40.60
C ALA A 718 -1.86 1.48 -40.23
N LEU A 719 -2.58 0.54 -39.61
CA LEU A 719 -2.11 -0.84 -39.39
C LEU A 719 -2.14 -1.66 -40.68
N LEU A 720 -3.25 -1.66 -41.42
CA LEU A 720 -3.41 -2.37 -42.69
C LEU A 720 -2.52 -1.81 -43.83
N GLU A 721 -2.05 -0.57 -43.72
CA GLU A 721 -1.00 -0.02 -44.59
C GLU A 721 0.36 -0.75 -44.44
N SER A 722 0.63 -1.34 -43.26
CA SER A 722 1.94 -1.91 -42.91
C SER A 722 1.92 -3.41 -42.56
N ARG A 723 0.75 -3.97 -42.22
CA ARG A 723 0.53 -5.38 -41.84
C ARG A 723 -0.43 -6.05 -42.82
N GLY A 724 -0.23 -7.34 -43.06
CA GLY A 724 -1.11 -8.10 -43.96
C GLY A 724 -2.55 -8.21 -43.43
N PRO A 725 -3.57 -8.35 -44.30
CA PRO A 725 -4.95 -8.48 -43.87
C PRO A 725 -5.19 -9.73 -43.01
N ASP A 726 -4.44 -10.80 -43.29
CA ASP A 726 -4.45 -12.08 -42.55
C ASP A 726 -3.63 -12.06 -41.25
N THR A 727 -3.04 -10.93 -40.86
CA THR A 727 -2.28 -10.81 -39.61
C THR A 727 -3.20 -11.17 -38.42
N PRO A 728 -2.79 -12.09 -37.52
CA PRO A 728 -3.66 -12.57 -36.46
C PRO A 728 -3.90 -11.48 -35.40
N ALA A 729 -5.16 -11.09 -35.24
CA ALA A 729 -5.60 -10.15 -34.22
C ALA A 729 -6.34 -10.86 -33.09
N GLY A 730 -5.82 -10.76 -31.87
CA GLY A 730 -6.46 -11.25 -30.66
C GLY A 730 -7.39 -10.18 -30.09
N VAL A 731 -8.63 -10.54 -29.77
CA VAL A 731 -9.60 -9.65 -29.11
C VAL A 731 -10.04 -10.29 -27.81
N VAL A 732 -9.90 -9.56 -26.69
CA VAL A 732 -10.38 -9.98 -25.36
C VAL A 732 -11.34 -8.93 -24.82
N ARG A 733 -12.60 -9.31 -24.62
CA ARG A 733 -13.56 -8.52 -23.83
C ARG A 733 -13.45 -8.90 -22.36
N ASN A 734 -13.57 -7.90 -21.49
CA ASN A 734 -13.58 -8.02 -20.03
C ASN A 734 -12.42 -8.89 -19.48
N PRO A 735 -11.15 -8.59 -19.84
CA PRO A 735 -9.99 -9.37 -19.40
C PRO A 735 -9.94 -9.48 -17.87
N GLY A 736 -9.79 -10.71 -17.38
CA GLY A 736 -9.74 -11.05 -15.96
C GLY A 736 -11.07 -11.16 -15.23
N ARG A 737 -12.20 -10.80 -15.86
CA ARG A 737 -13.53 -10.78 -15.21
C ARG A 737 -14.30 -12.09 -15.47
N PRO A 738 -15.39 -12.39 -14.72
CA PRO A 738 -16.14 -13.63 -14.89
C PRO A 738 -16.81 -13.79 -16.26
N ASP A 739 -17.01 -12.70 -16.99
CA ASP A 739 -17.57 -12.65 -18.35
C ASP A 739 -16.50 -12.47 -19.44
N GLN A 740 -15.22 -12.75 -19.13
CA GLN A 740 -14.12 -12.67 -20.08
C GLN A 740 -14.36 -13.52 -21.33
N ALA A 741 -14.23 -12.92 -22.51
CA ALA A 741 -14.33 -13.60 -23.79
C ALA A 741 -13.13 -13.26 -24.68
N ALA A 742 -12.33 -14.27 -25.04
CA ALA A 742 -11.14 -14.15 -25.88
C ALA A 742 -11.30 -14.90 -27.21
N ARG A 743 -10.89 -14.29 -28.32
CA ARG A 743 -10.90 -14.90 -29.67
C ARG A 743 -9.78 -14.36 -30.56
N TRP A 744 -9.40 -15.14 -31.56
CA TRP A 744 -8.52 -14.70 -32.65
C TRP A 744 -9.33 -14.50 -33.93
N ILE A 745 -9.12 -13.39 -34.63
CA ILE A 745 -9.70 -13.03 -35.94
C ILE A 745 -8.62 -12.38 -36.83
N PRO A 746 -8.76 -12.34 -38.17
CA PRO A 746 -7.85 -11.58 -39.03
C PRO A 746 -7.90 -10.07 -38.75
N LEU A 747 -6.78 -9.36 -38.96
CA LEU A 747 -6.69 -7.89 -38.84
C LEU A 747 -7.72 -7.18 -39.74
N ALA A 748 -7.96 -7.69 -40.95
CA ALA A 748 -8.98 -7.15 -41.86
C ALA A 748 -10.45 -7.43 -41.42
N GLU A 749 -10.67 -8.28 -40.41
CA GLU A 749 -11.99 -8.57 -39.83
C GLU A 749 -12.21 -7.88 -38.46
N LEU A 750 -11.26 -7.04 -38.00
CA LEU A 750 -11.47 -6.19 -36.82
C LEU A 750 -12.52 -5.11 -37.12
N ASP A 751 -13.72 -5.27 -36.59
CA ASP A 751 -14.74 -4.22 -36.58
C ASP A 751 -14.35 -3.10 -35.58
N PRO A 752 -14.01 -1.87 -36.01
CA PRO A 752 -13.63 -0.79 -35.11
C PRO A 752 -14.71 -0.42 -34.09
N ALA A 753 -15.99 -0.63 -34.41
CA ALA A 753 -17.12 -0.35 -33.53
C ALA A 753 -17.39 -1.47 -32.52
N ALA A 754 -16.76 -2.64 -32.67
CA ALA A 754 -16.93 -3.78 -31.76
C ALA A 754 -16.06 -3.71 -30.50
N PHE A 755 -15.30 -2.63 -30.27
CA PHE A 755 -14.40 -2.48 -29.12
C PHE A 755 -14.70 -1.21 -28.31
N ASP A 756 -14.48 -1.32 -27.01
CA ASP A 756 -14.76 -0.32 -25.99
C ASP A 756 -13.69 -0.37 -24.89
N ALA A 757 -13.77 0.50 -23.88
CA ALA A 757 -12.81 0.55 -22.76
C ALA A 757 -12.85 -0.68 -21.81
N SER A 758 -13.64 -1.71 -22.13
CA SER A 758 -13.59 -3.03 -21.48
C SER A 758 -12.91 -4.10 -22.34
N THR A 759 -12.48 -3.75 -23.55
CA THR A 759 -11.84 -4.64 -24.51
C THR A 759 -10.32 -4.41 -24.53
N ALA A 760 -9.53 -5.41 -24.88
CA ALA A 760 -8.12 -5.29 -25.24
C ALA A 760 -7.88 -5.97 -26.60
N VAL A 761 -7.05 -5.36 -27.46
CA VAL A 761 -6.78 -5.86 -28.82
C VAL A 761 -5.27 -6.04 -29.03
N VAL A 762 -4.90 -7.17 -29.61
CA VAL A 762 -3.51 -7.59 -29.83
C VAL A 762 -3.29 -7.81 -31.31
N ILE A 763 -2.40 -7.04 -31.94
CA ILE A 763 -1.98 -7.28 -33.31
C ILE A 763 -0.71 -8.13 -33.26
N GLY A 764 -0.82 -9.36 -33.75
CA GLY A 764 0.32 -10.27 -33.87
C GLY A 764 1.29 -9.88 -34.98
N VAL A 765 2.37 -10.66 -35.12
CA VAL A 765 3.39 -10.48 -36.17
C VAL A 765 2.90 -10.98 -37.54
N ALA A 766 3.49 -10.50 -38.63
CA ALA A 766 3.15 -10.87 -40.00
C ALA A 766 3.66 -12.27 -40.40
N ALA A 767 3.05 -13.29 -39.76
CA ALA A 767 3.24 -14.71 -39.96
C ALA A 767 4.64 -15.28 -39.69
N ILE A 768 4.76 -16.00 -38.57
CA ILE A 768 5.72 -17.11 -38.48
C ILE A 768 5.36 -18.12 -39.57
N HIS A 769 6.16 -18.13 -40.64
CA HIS A 769 5.98 -19.05 -41.74
C HIS A 769 6.24 -20.48 -41.25
N ARG A 770 5.25 -21.37 -41.39
CA ARG A 770 5.48 -22.82 -41.23
C ARG A 770 6.45 -23.28 -42.31
N ALA A 771 7.70 -23.53 -41.95
CA ALA A 771 8.60 -24.33 -42.78
C ALA A 771 8.01 -25.76 -42.92
N PRO A 772 7.73 -26.25 -44.14
CA PRO A 772 7.14 -27.57 -44.32
C PRO A 772 8.20 -28.65 -44.13
N GLY A 773 8.31 -29.24 -42.94
CA GLY A 773 9.19 -30.40 -42.72
C GLY A 773 9.50 -30.89 -41.31
N HIS A 774 9.04 -30.23 -40.23
CA HIS A 774 9.45 -30.56 -38.84
C HIS A 774 8.34 -30.52 -37.81
#